data_AF-A0A8H8N632-F1
#
_entry.id   AF-A0A8H8N632-F1
#
_cell.length_a   1.000
_cell.length_b   1.000
_cell.length_c   1.000
_cell.angle_alpha   90.00
_cell.angle_beta   90.00
_cell.angle_gamma   90.00
#
_symmetry.space_group_name_H-M   'P 1'
#
loop_
_entity.id
_entity.type
_entity.pdbx_description
1 polymer ?
#
loop_
_entity_poly.entity_id
_entity_poly.type
_entity_poly.pdbx_seq_one_letter_code
_entity_poly.pdbx_strand_id
1 'polypeptide(L)'
;MDLFRVLSDDVLLLIFVQLDDPAALSATSRRFYNISREPYTRALYFITRYGYQYAIYWALGRGKLVDPQMLDILVNSGAHISRYLVQCMIQYRGHSAPHGFIKRQWSHSLSFESFIHFLNIAHRKLGYRDLEWAKNADDGAVFRQWLSDKKSHASRTRVSWEVIQEMFQIYGFIPFCPKDPLVLEFPLALSYEPRLLPLAVANGFRIDVKYRDFIFRRVFEKPTAVREGREDAIIKMVGDLQRLDPIRTVAAEVCMEAKSNEQGYAALKKLDGTRKLPYRLSSLVSALIKLFSNTRSITFPKTISLIQSLHLDFPSYGDPKIRHVLLLTVFCSPMNMQWSDETHGILMPKLLEKLAELHLIRQIPSTGGSAASSKVRGNGHALPPKALSRDELIDVLLSPFTENERSCIAYARDPLGMGLNDWEIVQLKGDVAVRCLPISSKGKMLKRLCEDKRIEACVAEAMKGYTIRLEDLPDSFSPDCTTYRAALGASLPVIGLDLYGLVPLWATHTEEDESETEVKSEGEKSTASLSDGNAQRSIFTSVNRDLGTISQDTLTARLDRDESGTRWNRRRWWPHNQGIHSMPSELEAKLPYPASPRHVTEHILEHFKSDSRAAAIMMTHCVINGNGLAVQQYIEENVPITLFHFKVLARLGRQPCRSFWQKVDSQAFYFSEDDYLPPETIKPPSSDKMSINTLCNPDPTKPERFQTPDTTIGSEEGFSSSGRPRRQAASATRSYKIPTESDEEAIEETEHSLPVAVKSRGKGKGKSNITERSPAFQSESTSLHLWTKHLGLLLKEEEKKWKERKRLAERDHGRSKERVFKTDFMRSLASRIVALRQRDRASTPIPVIEDDSDDEYVQRPAARTKRKLHNSRWSDQDRTPKRFKAGSE
;
A
#
# COMPACT_ATOMS: atom_id res chain seq x y z
N MET A 1 -30.19 24.88 20.29
CA MET A 1 -29.32 25.25 21.42
C MET A 1 -29.89 24.84 22.80
N ASP A 2 -31.10 24.24 22.90
CA ASP A 2 -31.64 23.76 24.19
C ASP A 2 -31.01 22.47 24.72
N LEU A 3 -30.19 21.78 23.92
CA LEU A 3 -29.56 20.51 24.32
C LEU A 3 -28.71 20.66 25.60
N PHE A 4 -27.98 21.76 25.77
CA PHE A 4 -27.10 22.00 26.93
C PHE A 4 -27.86 22.36 28.22
N ARG A 5 -29.18 22.61 28.15
CA ARG A 5 -29.97 22.89 29.36
C ARG A 5 -30.26 21.64 30.16
N VAL A 6 -30.34 20.48 29.50
CA VAL A 6 -30.75 19.21 30.11
C VAL A 6 -29.54 18.40 30.63
N LEU A 7 -28.32 18.74 30.21
CA LEU A 7 -27.11 18.03 30.64
C LEU A 7 -26.70 18.41 32.07
N SER A 8 -26.22 17.43 32.84
CA SER A 8 -25.63 17.63 34.17
C SER A 8 -24.30 18.38 34.07
N ASP A 9 -23.88 19.03 35.17
CA ASP A 9 -22.63 19.80 35.19
C ASP A 9 -21.39 18.91 34.95
N ASP A 10 -21.42 17.63 35.35
CA ASP A 10 -20.35 16.66 35.07
C ASP A 10 -20.15 16.45 33.56
N VAL A 11 -21.25 16.30 32.81
CA VAL A 11 -21.20 16.15 31.35
C VAL A 11 -20.73 17.43 30.70
N LEU A 12 -21.16 18.59 31.21
CA LEU A 12 -20.68 19.88 30.71
C LEU A 12 -19.18 20.07 30.99
N LEU A 13 -18.68 19.64 32.15
CA LEU A 13 -17.26 19.65 32.47
C LEU A 13 -16.47 18.75 31.51
N LEU A 14 -16.95 17.53 31.24
CA LEU A 14 -16.33 16.63 30.28
C LEU A 14 -16.27 17.24 28.88
N ILE A 15 -17.34 17.90 28.43
CA ILE A 15 -17.35 18.65 27.17
C ILE A 15 -16.31 19.77 27.23
N PHE A 16 -16.30 20.56 28.30
CA PHE A 16 -15.42 21.71 28.47
C PHE A 16 -13.94 21.35 28.37
N VAL A 17 -13.51 20.28 29.06
CA VAL A 17 -12.08 19.88 29.11
C VAL A 17 -11.57 19.29 27.79
N GLN A 18 -12.47 18.87 26.89
CA GLN A 18 -12.12 18.35 25.56
C GLN A 18 -12.00 19.44 24.50
N LEU A 19 -12.41 20.68 24.79
CA LEU A 19 -12.31 21.79 23.84
C LEU A 19 -10.87 22.27 23.65
N ASP A 20 -10.51 22.59 22.41
CA ASP A 20 -9.21 23.21 22.11
C ASP A 20 -9.08 24.63 22.68
N ASP A 21 -10.18 25.40 22.61
CA ASP A 21 -10.30 26.72 23.23
C ASP A 21 -11.72 26.95 23.79
N PRO A 22 -11.91 26.82 25.12
CA PRO A 22 -13.22 26.95 25.73
C PRO A 22 -13.71 28.41 25.84
N ALA A 23 -12.91 29.41 25.46
CA ALA A 23 -13.24 30.82 25.65
C ALA A 23 -14.51 31.23 24.88
N ALA A 24 -14.65 30.80 23.62
CA ALA A 24 -15.81 31.13 22.80
C ALA A 24 -17.12 30.51 23.35
N LEU A 25 -17.05 29.27 23.84
CA LEU A 25 -18.21 28.61 24.44
C LEU A 25 -18.60 29.24 25.78
N SER A 26 -17.59 29.62 26.58
CA SER A 26 -17.81 30.32 27.85
C SER A 26 -18.42 31.71 27.64
N ALA A 27 -18.10 32.39 26.53
CA ALA A 27 -18.68 33.69 26.19
C ALA A 27 -20.14 33.60 25.73
N THR A 28 -20.57 32.45 25.21
CA THR A 28 -21.91 32.27 24.62
C THR A 28 -22.92 31.56 25.53
N SER A 29 -22.45 30.87 26.58
CA SER A 29 -23.31 30.16 27.53
C SER A 29 -22.97 30.50 28.99
N ARG A 30 -23.99 30.94 29.74
CA ARG A 30 -23.85 31.31 31.16
C ARG A 30 -23.44 30.14 32.06
N ARG A 31 -23.88 28.91 31.75
CA ARG A 31 -23.45 27.70 32.49
C ARG A 31 -21.97 27.41 32.25
N PHE A 32 -21.54 27.41 30.99
CA PHE A 32 -20.12 27.23 30.67
C PHE A 32 -19.25 28.38 31.19
N TYR A 33 -19.78 29.61 31.23
CA TYR A 33 -19.11 30.74 31.88
C TYR A 33 -18.86 30.46 33.37
N ASN A 34 -19.86 30.00 34.12
CA ASN A 34 -19.71 29.66 35.53
C ASN A 34 -18.69 28.52 35.73
N ILE A 35 -18.82 27.44 34.96
CA ILE A 35 -17.88 26.30 34.96
C ILE A 35 -16.45 26.78 34.68
N SER A 36 -16.26 27.68 33.71
CA SER A 36 -14.94 28.24 33.36
C SER A 36 -14.30 29.10 34.47
N ARG A 37 -15.09 29.55 35.46
CA ARG A 37 -14.60 30.36 36.59
C ARG A 37 -14.09 29.52 37.74
N GLU A 38 -14.49 28.25 37.82
CA GLU A 38 -14.11 27.39 38.93
C GLU A 38 -12.62 27.01 38.87
N PRO A 39 -11.85 27.19 39.96
CA PRO A 39 -10.44 26.82 40.01
C PRO A 39 -10.19 25.35 39.67
N TYR A 40 -11.07 24.46 40.13
CA TYR A 40 -10.99 23.02 39.85
C TYR A 40 -11.11 22.72 38.35
N THR A 41 -12.14 23.26 37.70
CA THR A 41 -12.37 23.09 36.26
C THR A 41 -11.18 23.60 35.44
N ARG A 42 -10.64 24.77 35.79
CA ARG A 42 -9.44 25.30 35.12
C ARG A 42 -8.24 24.38 35.30
N ALA A 43 -7.98 23.91 36.52
CA ALA A 43 -6.87 23.00 36.79
C ALA A 43 -7.02 21.69 35.99
N LEU A 44 -8.22 21.09 36.00
CA LEU A 44 -8.54 19.88 35.26
C LEU A 44 -8.39 20.07 33.75
N TYR A 45 -8.79 21.23 33.21
CA TYR A 45 -8.59 21.59 31.81
C TYR A 45 -7.10 21.54 31.44
N PHE A 46 -6.21 22.21 32.19
CA PHE A 46 -4.78 22.21 31.87
C PHE A 46 -4.15 20.81 31.99
N ILE A 47 -4.54 20.03 32.99
CA ILE A 47 -4.06 18.65 33.19
C ILE A 47 -4.50 17.75 32.03
N THR A 48 -5.78 17.78 31.68
CA THR A 48 -6.35 16.94 30.63
C THR A 48 -5.78 17.31 29.27
N ARG A 49 -5.67 18.62 28.98
CA ARG A 49 -5.25 19.12 27.67
C ARG A 49 -3.75 18.98 27.41
N TYR A 50 -2.93 19.27 28.42
CA TYR A 50 -1.47 19.36 28.25
C TYR A 50 -0.70 18.28 28.98
N GLY A 51 -1.38 17.48 29.80
CA GLY A 51 -0.76 16.48 30.67
C GLY A 51 -0.11 17.09 31.92
N TYR A 52 0.09 16.25 32.93
CA TYR A 52 0.70 16.64 34.21
C TYR A 52 2.07 17.35 34.07
N GLN A 53 2.87 16.95 33.07
CA GLN A 53 4.20 17.50 32.83
C GLN A 53 4.18 18.97 32.41
N TYR A 54 3.20 19.39 31.59
CA TYR A 54 3.17 20.72 30.97
C TYR A 54 2.07 21.63 31.51
N ALA A 55 1.16 21.10 32.34
CA ALA A 55 -0.01 21.83 32.84
C ALA A 55 0.36 23.19 33.47
N ILE A 56 1.36 23.22 34.36
CA ILE A 56 1.78 24.46 35.04
C ILE A 56 2.38 25.46 34.04
N TYR A 57 3.22 25.03 33.10
CA TYR A 57 3.78 25.91 32.07
C TYR A 57 2.68 26.64 31.29
N TRP A 58 1.65 25.91 30.86
CA TRP A 58 0.54 26.50 30.10
C TRP A 58 -0.37 27.37 30.98
N ALA A 59 -0.57 27.01 32.24
CA ALA A 59 -1.29 27.83 33.21
C ALA A 59 -0.59 29.18 33.44
N LEU A 60 0.73 29.18 33.68
CA LEU A 60 1.54 30.41 33.85
C LEU A 60 1.52 31.30 32.59
N GLY A 61 1.31 30.71 31.40
CA GLY A 61 1.11 31.45 30.15
C GLY A 61 -0.24 32.19 30.06
N ARG A 62 -1.22 31.79 30.88
CA ARG A 62 -2.54 32.42 31.02
C ARG A 62 -2.73 32.97 32.43
N GLY A 63 -1.75 33.71 32.94
CA GLY A 63 -1.68 34.12 34.35
C GLY A 63 -2.91 34.85 34.91
N LYS A 64 -3.71 35.51 34.06
CA LYS A 64 -5.00 36.12 34.46
C LYS A 64 -6.04 35.11 34.95
N LEU A 65 -5.92 33.84 34.57
CA LEU A 65 -6.83 32.76 34.94
C LEU A 65 -6.34 31.99 36.17
N VAL A 66 -5.12 32.24 36.61
CA VAL A 66 -4.45 31.48 37.67
C VAL A 66 -4.61 32.23 38.98
N ASP A 67 -5.30 31.59 39.93
CA ASP A 67 -5.44 32.04 41.32
C ASP A 67 -4.72 31.07 42.27
N PRO A 68 -4.51 31.44 43.56
CA PRO A 68 -3.81 30.57 44.52
C PRO A 68 -4.45 29.18 44.67
N GLN A 69 -5.78 29.12 44.70
CA GLN A 69 -6.52 27.86 44.87
C GLN A 69 -6.33 26.92 43.67
N MET A 70 -6.35 27.45 42.45
CA MET A 70 -6.11 26.69 41.23
C MET A 70 -4.70 26.11 41.21
N LEU A 71 -3.70 26.84 41.70
CA LEU A 71 -2.31 26.35 41.82
C LEU A 71 -2.23 25.18 42.80
N ASP A 72 -2.87 25.28 43.96
CA ASP A 72 -2.92 24.18 44.93
C ASP A 72 -3.60 22.95 44.31
N ILE A 73 -4.72 23.12 43.61
CA ILE A 73 -5.42 22.02 42.93
C ILE A 73 -4.53 21.39 41.86
N LEU A 74 -3.87 22.18 41.00
CA LEU A 74 -2.95 21.66 39.98
C LEU A 74 -1.86 20.78 40.61
N VAL A 75 -1.21 21.29 41.66
CA VAL A 75 -0.08 20.63 42.30
C VAL A 75 -0.51 19.39 43.08
N ASN A 76 -1.64 19.47 43.79
CA ASN A 76 -2.23 18.33 44.51
C ASN A 76 -2.75 17.26 43.55
N SER A 77 -3.18 17.65 42.35
CA SER A 77 -3.54 16.73 41.27
C SER A 77 -2.34 16.11 40.57
N GLY A 78 -1.10 16.42 41.00
CA GLY A 78 0.12 15.85 40.45
C GLY A 78 0.73 16.62 39.29
N ALA A 79 0.30 17.86 39.03
CA ALA A 79 0.98 18.71 38.05
C ALA A 79 2.44 18.96 38.49
N HIS A 80 3.34 18.86 37.52
CA HIS A 80 4.76 18.80 37.76
C HIS A 80 5.36 20.19 38.08
N ILE A 81 6.10 20.28 39.20
CA ILE A 81 6.91 21.44 39.58
C ILE A 81 8.37 20.98 39.69
N SER A 82 9.27 21.75 39.07
CA SER A 82 10.72 21.61 39.23
C SER A 82 11.37 22.93 39.63
N ARG A 83 12.56 22.85 40.25
CA ARG A 83 13.37 24.05 40.51
C ARG A 83 13.74 24.76 39.22
N TYR A 84 14.01 24.00 38.15
CA TYR A 84 14.27 24.53 36.82
C TYR A 84 13.13 25.42 36.29
N LEU A 85 11.88 24.96 36.38
CA LEU A 85 10.71 25.76 36.00
C LEU A 85 10.64 27.08 36.79
N VAL A 86 10.90 27.02 38.09
CA VAL A 86 10.88 28.18 39.00
C VAL A 86 11.98 29.17 38.67
N GLN A 87 13.22 28.70 38.46
CA GLN A 87 14.35 29.51 38.02
C GLN A 87 14.02 30.24 36.71
N CYS A 88 13.52 29.52 35.70
CA CYS A 88 13.10 30.13 34.44
C CYS A 88 11.98 31.16 34.62
N MET A 89 11.01 30.90 35.49
CA MET A 89 9.93 31.84 35.79
C MET A 89 10.46 33.14 36.44
N ILE A 90 11.34 33.01 37.43
CA ILE A 90 11.93 34.17 38.12
C ILE A 90 12.80 34.98 37.16
N GLN A 91 13.71 34.32 36.42
CA GLN A 91 14.60 34.97 35.46
C GLN A 91 13.84 35.68 34.35
N TYR A 92 12.74 35.08 33.88
CA TYR A 92 11.87 35.68 32.88
C TYR A 92 11.12 36.91 33.43
N ARG A 93 10.52 36.80 34.62
CA ARG A 93 9.78 37.90 35.25
C ARG A 93 10.69 39.07 35.66
N GLY A 94 11.91 38.77 36.10
CA GLY A 94 12.94 39.75 36.48
C GLY A 94 13.75 40.33 35.31
N HIS A 95 13.40 39.99 34.06
CA HIS A 95 14.11 40.42 32.85
C HIS A 95 15.62 40.10 32.81
N SER A 96 16.09 39.22 33.68
CA SER A 96 17.52 38.89 33.81
C SER A 96 18.03 38.03 32.65
N ALA A 97 17.15 37.22 32.04
CA ALA A 97 17.48 36.39 30.88
C ALA A 97 16.25 36.09 30.00
N PRO A 98 16.20 36.57 28.74
CA PRO A 98 15.16 36.12 27.82
C PRO A 98 15.46 34.69 27.35
N HIS A 99 14.70 33.70 27.85
CA HIS A 99 14.72 32.35 27.30
C HIS A 99 14.03 32.35 25.92
N GLY A 100 14.79 32.19 24.84
CA GLY A 100 14.27 32.30 23.47
C GLY A 100 13.14 31.33 23.09
N PHE A 101 12.96 30.25 23.86
CA PHE A 101 11.89 29.27 23.66
C PHE A 101 10.57 29.60 24.39
N ILE A 102 10.60 30.58 25.31
CA ILE A 102 9.43 31.02 26.08
C ILE A 102 8.75 32.19 25.36
N LYS A 103 7.42 32.11 25.19
CA LYS A 103 6.63 33.15 24.50
C LYS A 103 6.65 34.47 25.26
N ARG A 104 6.52 35.58 24.53
CA ARG A 104 6.30 36.93 25.10
C ARG A 104 5.06 36.89 26.02
N GLN A 105 5.18 37.42 27.25
CA GLN A 105 4.15 37.50 28.31
C GLN A 105 3.95 36.27 29.22
N TRP A 106 4.76 35.23 29.09
CA TRP A 106 4.69 34.07 30.01
C TRP A 106 4.99 34.50 31.45
N SER A 107 4.18 34.09 32.43
CA SER A 107 4.26 34.48 33.86
C SER A 107 4.07 35.96 34.21
N HIS A 108 4.29 36.92 33.30
CA HIS A 108 4.06 38.35 33.57
C HIS A 108 2.59 38.69 33.81
N SER A 109 1.67 37.89 33.27
CA SER A 109 0.23 38.09 33.45
C SER A 109 -0.31 37.55 34.79
N LEU A 110 0.54 36.92 35.60
CA LEU A 110 0.15 36.44 36.94
C LEU A 110 0.01 37.62 37.90
N SER A 111 -1.02 37.57 38.74
CA SER A 111 -1.11 38.46 39.89
C SER A 111 0.13 38.29 40.78
N PHE A 112 0.49 39.34 41.52
CA PHE A 112 1.60 39.25 42.47
C PHE A 112 1.32 38.21 43.56
N GLU A 113 0.09 38.14 44.05
CA GLU A 113 -0.37 37.16 45.04
C GLU A 113 -0.15 35.72 44.55
N SER A 114 -0.65 35.36 43.36
CA SER A 114 -0.51 34.00 42.82
C SER A 114 0.95 33.64 42.51
N PHE A 115 1.77 34.63 42.17
CA PHE A 115 3.20 34.42 41.96
C PHE A 115 3.93 34.10 43.28
N ILE A 116 3.72 34.89 44.33
CA ILE A 116 4.30 34.62 45.64
C ILE A 116 3.78 33.29 46.20
N HIS A 117 2.49 33.01 46.04
CA HIS A 117 1.91 31.72 46.42
C HIS A 117 2.58 30.55 45.71
N PHE A 118 2.80 30.66 44.39
CA PHE A 118 3.52 29.64 43.63
C PHE A 118 4.95 29.41 44.12
N LEU A 119 5.69 30.49 44.44
CA LEU A 119 7.02 30.38 45.02
C LEU A 119 7.00 29.68 46.38
N ASN A 120 6.02 29.99 47.23
CA ASN A 120 5.83 29.31 48.52
C ASN A 120 5.48 27.84 48.36
N ILE A 121 4.64 27.48 47.37
CA ILE A 121 4.39 26.07 47.04
C ILE A 121 5.70 25.39 46.63
N ALA A 122 6.47 26.00 45.72
CA ALA A 122 7.72 25.44 45.25
C ALA A 122 8.76 25.27 46.36
N HIS A 123 8.93 26.28 47.23
CA HIS A 123 9.85 26.23 48.37
C HIS A 123 9.45 25.12 49.36
N ARG A 124 8.17 25.04 49.74
CA ARG A 124 7.66 23.98 50.63
C ARG A 124 7.83 22.59 50.03
N LYS A 125 7.60 22.43 48.72
CA LYS A 125 7.61 21.13 48.04
C LYS A 125 9.03 20.63 47.73
N LEU A 126 9.94 21.53 47.35
CA LEU A 126 11.28 21.18 46.86
C LEU A 126 12.39 21.41 47.90
N GLY A 127 12.11 22.12 49.00
CA GLY A 127 13.01 22.25 50.15
C GLY A 127 14.36 22.94 49.86
N TYR A 128 14.48 23.70 48.76
CA TYR A 128 15.72 24.39 48.43
C TYR A 128 15.97 25.55 49.42
N ARG A 129 17.23 25.69 49.86
CA ARG A 129 17.66 26.78 50.74
C ARG A 129 17.94 28.06 49.96
N ASP A 130 18.68 27.93 48.86
CA ASP A 130 19.05 29.04 47.99
C ASP A 130 18.63 28.74 46.54
N LEU A 131 18.08 29.76 45.88
CA LEU A 131 17.83 29.75 44.44
C LEU A 131 18.90 30.59 43.78
N GLU A 132 19.67 30.02 42.85
CA GLU A 132 20.58 30.79 42.02
C GLU A 132 19.80 31.58 40.94
N TRP A 133 19.93 32.90 40.95
CA TRP A 133 19.19 33.80 40.04
C TRP A 133 20.09 34.36 38.93
N ALA A 134 21.36 33.98 38.92
CA ALA A 134 22.31 34.45 37.92
C ALA A 134 21.90 33.98 36.51
N LYS A 135 22.15 34.84 35.52
CA LYS A 135 21.89 34.53 34.12
C LYS A 135 22.67 33.28 33.69
N ASN A 136 21.97 32.31 33.10
CA ASN A 136 22.51 31.01 32.69
C ASN A 136 23.03 30.11 33.83
N ALA A 137 22.67 30.40 35.09
CA ALA A 137 22.93 29.51 36.23
C ALA A 137 21.69 28.63 36.54
N ASP A 138 20.77 28.49 35.59
CA ASP A 138 19.62 27.60 35.75
C ASP A 138 20.04 26.13 35.62
N ASP A 139 19.25 25.26 36.23
CA ASP A 139 19.40 23.80 36.20
C ASP A 139 19.50 23.25 34.76
N GLY A 140 18.82 23.88 33.79
CA GLY A 140 18.90 23.48 32.38
C GLY A 140 20.27 23.77 31.76
N ALA A 141 20.93 24.87 32.14
CA ALA A 141 22.31 25.15 31.75
C ALA A 141 23.30 24.15 32.37
N VAL A 142 23.14 23.84 33.66
CA VAL A 142 23.97 22.84 34.37
C VAL A 142 23.84 21.46 33.70
N PHE A 143 22.61 21.03 33.41
CA PHE A 143 22.35 19.76 32.73
C PHE A 143 22.95 19.71 31.32
N ARG A 144 22.86 20.81 30.55
CA ARG A 144 23.48 20.89 29.22
C ARG A 144 24.99 20.83 29.26
N GLN A 145 25.61 21.49 30.24
CA GLN A 145 27.05 21.42 30.43
C GLN A 145 27.47 19.98 30.74
N TRP A 146 26.79 19.31 31.67
CA TRP A 146 27.01 17.90 31.98
C TRP A 146 26.86 17.00 30.75
N LEU A 147 25.80 17.20 29.95
CA LEU A 147 25.57 16.43 28.74
C LEU A 147 26.66 16.68 27.68
N SER A 148 27.13 17.93 27.54
CA SER A 148 28.24 18.29 26.66
C SER A 148 29.55 17.60 27.08
N ASP A 149 29.84 17.57 28.39
CA ASP A 149 31.00 16.87 28.94
C ASP A 149 30.92 15.36 28.65
N LYS A 150 29.74 14.76 28.80
CA LYS A 150 29.51 13.34 28.44
C LYS A 150 29.71 13.06 26.95
N LYS A 151 29.22 13.95 26.07
CA LYS A 151 29.39 13.84 24.60
C LYS A 151 30.85 13.93 24.18
N SER A 152 31.62 14.81 24.79
CA SER A 152 33.04 15.00 24.45
C SER A 152 33.94 13.87 24.95
N HIS A 153 33.40 12.92 25.72
CA HIS A 153 34.15 11.84 26.37
C HIS A 153 35.34 12.35 27.18
N ALA A 154 35.27 13.58 27.68
CA ALA A 154 36.29 14.13 28.55
C ALA A 154 36.34 13.29 29.84
N SER A 155 37.54 12.83 30.21
CA SER A 155 37.76 12.09 31.47
C SER A 155 37.38 12.91 32.71
N ARG A 156 37.28 14.24 32.57
CA ARG A 156 36.89 15.16 33.62
C ARG A 156 35.58 15.87 33.25
N THR A 157 34.49 15.43 33.87
CA THR A 157 33.22 16.15 33.84
C THR A 157 33.28 17.34 34.81
N ARG A 158 32.89 18.53 34.36
CA ARG A 158 32.83 19.72 35.23
C ARG A 158 31.70 19.61 36.25
N VAL A 159 30.62 18.94 35.87
CA VAL A 159 29.47 18.67 36.71
C VAL A 159 29.50 17.20 37.12
N SER A 160 29.46 16.92 38.43
CA SER A 160 29.49 15.55 38.93
C SER A 160 28.12 14.85 38.75
N TRP A 161 28.12 13.52 38.80
CA TRP A 161 26.88 12.75 38.69
C TRP A 161 25.93 13.02 39.85
N GLU A 162 26.47 13.24 41.04
CA GLU A 162 25.71 13.47 42.28
C GLU A 162 24.87 14.74 42.16
N VAL A 163 25.42 15.80 41.56
CA VAL A 163 24.68 17.04 41.28
C VAL A 163 23.49 16.78 40.37
N ILE A 164 23.69 16.02 39.27
CA ILE A 164 22.59 15.68 38.36
C ILE A 164 21.57 14.79 39.06
N GLN A 165 22.00 13.81 39.84
CA GLN A 165 21.11 12.94 40.58
C GLN A 165 20.25 13.75 41.58
N GLU A 166 20.85 14.71 42.29
CA GLU A 166 20.17 15.62 43.20
C GLU A 166 19.12 16.47 42.47
N MET A 167 19.45 17.01 41.29
CA MET A 167 18.51 17.75 40.44
C MET A 167 17.24 16.97 40.15
N PHE A 168 17.37 15.67 39.87
CA PHE A 168 16.20 14.84 39.59
C PHE A 168 15.49 14.41 40.87
N GLN A 169 16.21 13.96 41.90
CA GLN A 169 15.62 13.37 43.10
C GLN A 169 14.99 14.40 44.04
N ILE A 170 15.66 15.54 44.24
CA ILE A 170 15.22 16.58 45.17
C ILE A 170 14.46 17.68 44.42
N TYR A 171 14.99 18.11 43.29
CA TYR A 171 14.49 19.31 42.59
C TYR A 171 13.52 19.02 41.44
N GLY A 172 13.15 17.75 41.25
CA GLY A 172 12.14 17.34 40.27
C GLY A 172 12.53 17.62 38.82
N PHE A 173 13.82 17.71 38.47
CA PHE A 173 14.24 18.17 37.15
C PHE A 173 13.70 17.32 35.98
N ILE A 174 12.92 17.94 35.09
CA ILE A 174 12.53 17.46 33.75
C ILE A 174 12.21 18.67 32.83
N PRO A 175 12.21 18.51 31.49
CA PRO A 175 11.77 19.57 30.58
C PRO A 175 10.29 19.92 30.82
N PHE A 176 9.98 21.20 30.96
CA PHE A 176 8.65 21.65 31.40
C PHE A 176 7.78 22.23 30.27
N CYS A 177 8.27 22.32 29.04
CA CYS A 177 7.43 22.69 27.88
C CYS A 177 7.91 22.04 26.57
N PRO A 178 7.04 21.84 25.57
CA PRO A 178 7.42 21.21 24.30
C PRO A 178 8.48 21.96 23.48
N LYS A 179 8.63 23.28 23.72
CA LYS A 179 9.61 24.13 23.03
C LYS A 179 10.95 24.22 23.76
N ASP A 180 11.02 23.66 24.96
CA ASP A 180 12.25 23.62 25.74
C ASP A 180 13.33 22.89 24.92
N PRO A 181 14.50 23.49 24.69
CA PRO A 181 15.62 22.84 23.99
C PRO A 181 15.97 21.49 24.58
N LEU A 182 15.77 21.31 25.90
CA LEU A 182 16.01 20.06 26.58
C LEU A 182 15.11 18.93 26.10
N VAL A 183 13.90 19.17 25.57
CA VAL A 183 13.04 18.09 25.04
C VAL A 183 13.75 17.26 23.96
N LEU A 184 14.61 17.89 23.16
CA LEU A 184 15.38 17.21 22.12
C LEU A 184 16.67 16.59 22.66
N GLU A 185 17.27 17.19 23.69
CA GLU A 185 18.54 16.75 24.28
C GLU A 185 18.35 15.67 25.34
N PHE A 186 17.18 15.59 25.96
CA PHE A 186 16.88 14.68 27.05
C PHE A 186 16.87 13.20 26.61
N PRO A 187 16.26 12.80 25.47
CA PRO A 187 16.43 11.46 24.93
C PRO A 187 17.90 11.09 24.69
N LEU A 188 18.71 12.06 24.25
CA LEU A 188 20.14 11.84 24.06
C LEU A 188 20.86 11.64 25.40
N ALA A 189 20.51 12.41 26.44
CA ALA A 189 21.01 12.19 27.79
C ALA A 189 20.66 10.79 28.32
N LEU A 190 19.42 10.33 28.11
CA LEU A 190 19.00 8.99 28.51
C LEU A 190 19.78 7.88 27.79
N SER A 191 20.24 8.11 26.55
CA SER A 191 21.09 7.14 25.84
C SER A 191 22.52 7.06 26.40
N TYR A 192 23.03 8.13 27.03
CA TYR A 192 24.35 8.13 27.67
C TYR A 192 24.30 7.68 29.13
N GLU A 193 23.19 7.96 29.81
CA GLU A 193 23.01 7.65 31.22
C GLU A 193 21.58 7.19 31.52
N PRO A 194 21.27 5.92 31.19
CA PRO A 194 19.97 5.31 31.43
C PRO A 194 19.44 5.39 32.86
N ARG A 195 20.32 5.49 33.86
CA ARG A 195 19.94 5.63 35.28
C ARG A 195 19.10 6.88 35.55
N LEU A 196 19.10 7.86 34.66
CA LEU A 196 18.21 9.02 34.72
C LEU A 196 16.75 8.67 34.44
N LEU A 197 16.45 7.61 33.69
CA LEU A 197 15.10 7.28 33.28
C LEU A 197 14.15 7.02 34.48
N PRO A 198 14.49 6.15 35.46
CA PRO A 198 13.64 5.97 36.63
C PRO A 198 13.36 7.26 37.39
N LEU A 199 14.36 8.15 37.49
CA LEU A 199 14.25 9.44 38.17
C LEU A 199 13.35 10.40 37.38
N ALA A 200 13.52 10.47 36.06
CA ALA A 200 12.69 11.28 35.16
C ALA A 200 11.22 10.83 35.22
N VAL A 201 10.98 9.52 35.18
CA VAL A 201 9.63 8.93 35.25
C VAL A 201 8.99 9.21 36.61
N ALA A 202 9.74 9.14 37.70
CA ALA A 202 9.26 9.54 39.03
C ALA A 202 8.82 11.00 39.07
N ASN A 203 9.47 11.87 38.27
CA ASN A 203 9.09 13.27 38.09
C ASN A 203 7.93 13.47 37.10
N GLY A 204 7.37 12.42 36.50
CA GLY A 204 6.25 12.50 35.56
C GLY A 204 6.66 12.63 34.08
N PHE A 205 7.93 12.41 33.74
CA PHE A 205 8.38 12.37 32.35
C PHE A 205 7.73 11.22 31.59
N ARG A 206 7.21 11.51 30.40
CA ARG A 206 6.65 10.51 29.48
C ARG A 206 7.45 10.48 28.19
N ILE A 207 7.89 9.29 27.81
CA ILE A 207 8.67 9.07 26.59
C ILE A 207 7.75 8.61 25.46
N ASP A 208 7.65 9.45 24.42
CA ASP A 208 7.05 9.11 23.14
C ASP A 208 7.81 7.91 22.52
N VAL A 209 7.07 6.99 21.91
CA VAL A 209 7.58 5.84 21.16
C VAL A 209 8.72 6.25 20.21
N LYS A 210 8.59 7.40 19.53
CA LYS A 210 9.62 7.91 18.60
C LYS A 210 10.97 8.14 19.27
N TYR A 211 10.98 8.61 20.52
CA TYR A 211 12.21 8.84 21.27
C TYR A 211 12.78 7.56 21.88
N ARG A 212 11.94 6.54 22.14
CA ARG A 212 12.41 5.23 22.61
C ARG A 212 13.35 4.59 21.60
N ASP A 213 12.93 4.55 20.34
CA ASP A 213 13.78 4.03 19.27
C ASP A 213 15.08 4.82 19.20
N PHE A 214 15.01 6.15 19.24
CA PHE A 214 16.20 6.99 19.20
C PHE A 214 17.18 6.67 20.33
N ILE A 215 16.68 6.48 21.56
CA ILE A 215 17.50 6.11 22.73
C ILE A 215 18.20 4.78 22.48
N PHE A 216 17.45 3.73 22.13
CA PHE A 216 18.04 2.41 21.88
C PHE A 216 19.01 2.44 20.69
N ARG A 217 18.67 3.13 19.59
CA ARG A 217 19.57 3.30 18.44
C ARG A 217 20.90 3.93 18.85
N ARG A 218 20.88 4.91 19.76
CA ARG A 218 22.11 5.53 20.30
C ARG A 218 22.87 4.62 21.25
N VAL A 219 22.19 3.84 22.08
CA VAL A 219 22.83 2.84 22.96
C VAL A 219 23.59 1.79 22.14
N PHE A 220 22.99 1.30 21.04
CA PHE A 220 23.62 0.33 20.15
C PHE A 220 24.56 0.95 19.10
N GLU A 221 24.61 2.27 18.95
CA GLU A 221 25.40 2.93 17.90
C GLU A 221 26.90 2.67 18.06
N LYS A 222 27.56 2.25 16.98
CA LYS A 222 29.01 2.01 16.94
C LYS A 222 29.79 3.29 17.27
N PRO A 223 30.61 3.31 18.34
CA PRO A 223 31.46 4.43 18.68
C PRO A 223 32.58 4.54 17.67
N THR A 224 33.10 5.76 17.50
CA THR A 224 34.25 6.02 16.63
C THR A 224 35.50 5.28 17.09
N ALA A 225 35.65 5.05 18.40
CA ALA A 225 36.76 4.30 18.98
C ALA A 225 36.26 3.00 19.60
N VAL A 226 36.89 1.88 19.23
CA VAL A 226 36.63 0.57 19.83
C VAL A 226 37.05 0.63 21.31
N ARG A 227 36.12 0.24 22.19
CA ARG A 227 36.39 0.12 23.63
C ARG A 227 36.18 -1.34 24.04
N GLU A 228 37.10 -1.86 24.84
CA GLU A 228 36.91 -3.14 25.52
C GLU A 228 35.76 -3.03 26.53
N GLY A 229 34.98 -4.10 26.71
CA GLY A 229 33.85 -4.13 27.64
C GLY A 229 32.59 -3.36 27.18
N ARG A 230 32.54 -2.91 25.92
CA ARG A 230 31.36 -2.20 25.39
C ARG A 230 30.10 -3.07 25.39
N GLU A 231 30.24 -4.38 25.17
CA GLU A 231 29.12 -5.33 25.22
C GLU A 231 28.41 -5.27 26.58
N ASP A 232 29.16 -5.38 27.68
CA ASP A 232 28.63 -5.32 29.04
C ASP A 232 28.04 -3.94 29.37
N ALA A 233 28.63 -2.88 28.84
CA ALA A 233 28.07 -1.54 28.95
C ALA A 233 26.69 -1.43 28.28
N ILE A 234 26.53 -1.97 27.06
CA ILE A 234 25.23 -2.01 26.36
C ILE A 234 24.21 -2.82 27.17
N ILE A 235 24.59 -4.00 27.67
CA ILE A 235 23.70 -4.87 28.45
C ILE A 235 23.24 -4.17 29.73
N LYS A 236 24.15 -3.48 30.42
CA LYS A 236 23.83 -2.68 31.60
C LYS A 236 22.89 -1.54 31.24
N MET A 237 23.20 -0.79 30.17
CA MET A 237 22.37 0.32 29.71
C MET A 237 20.95 -0.12 29.33
N VAL A 238 20.81 -1.21 28.58
CA VAL A 238 19.50 -1.79 28.23
C VAL A 238 18.79 -2.31 29.48
N GLY A 239 19.52 -2.91 30.43
CA GLY A 239 19.02 -3.31 31.75
C GLY A 239 18.40 -2.15 32.52
N ASP A 240 19.10 -1.02 32.59
CA ASP A 240 18.63 0.20 33.24
C ASP A 240 17.43 0.83 32.49
N LEU A 241 17.32 0.60 31.17
CA LEU A 241 16.20 1.04 30.33
C LEU A 241 15.01 0.08 30.34
N GLN A 242 15.02 -1.08 31.03
CA GLN A 242 14.00 -2.14 30.93
C GLN A 242 12.52 -1.72 31.09
N ARG A 243 12.25 -0.53 31.65
CA ARG A 243 10.88 0.06 31.66
C ARG A 243 10.40 0.50 30.26
N LEU A 244 11.33 0.73 29.34
CA LEU A 244 11.09 0.93 27.92
C LEU A 244 11.33 -0.43 27.28
N ASP A 245 10.27 -1.08 26.79
CA ASP A 245 10.40 -2.30 26.03
C ASP A 245 11.40 -2.04 24.87
N PRO A 246 12.53 -2.78 24.77
CA PRO A 246 13.45 -2.60 23.66
C PRO A 246 12.69 -2.90 22.38
N ILE A 247 12.74 -1.98 21.42
CA ILE A 247 11.84 -2.03 20.27
C ILE A 247 12.39 -3.02 19.25
N ARG A 248 11.51 -3.90 18.75
CA ARG A 248 11.83 -4.91 17.72
C ARG A 248 12.56 -4.31 16.52
N THR A 249 12.18 -3.10 16.11
CA THR A 249 12.81 -2.34 15.03
C THR A 249 14.29 -2.10 15.29
N VAL A 250 14.69 -1.64 16.48
CA VAL A 250 16.11 -1.38 16.76
C VAL A 250 16.92 -2.66 16.84
N ALA A 251 16.36 -3.73 17.40
CA ALA A 251 17.03 -5.03 17.39
C ALA A 251 17.19 -5.57 15.96
N ALA A 252 16.18 -5.40 15.10
CA ALA A 252 16.28 -5.79 13.69
C ALA A 252 17.35 -4.96 12.96
N GLU A 253 17.42 -3.64 13.22
CA GLU A 253 18.49 -2.77 12.72
C GLU A 253 19.88 -3.26 13.17
N VAL A 254 20.04 -3.65 14.45
CA VAL A 254 21.30 -4.20 14.97
C VAL A 254 21.64 -5.56 14.37
N CYS A 255 20.65 -6.42 14.12
CA CYS A 255 20.84 -7.66 13.36
C CYS A 255 21.30 -7.36 11.94
N MET A 256 20.75 -6.33 11.29
CA MET A 256 21.18 -5.93 9.95
C MET A 256 22.60 -5.32 9.92
N GLU A 257 23.10 -4.86 11.07
CA GLU A 257 24.47 -4.37 11.30
C GLU A 257 25.39 -5.43 11.93
N ALA A 258 25.01 -6.72 11.98
CA ALA A 258 25.73 -7.72 12.77
C ALA A 258 27.24 -7.80 12.47
N LYS A 259 27.63 -7.58 11.21
CA LYS A 259 29.05 -7.57 10.77
C LYS A 259 29.75 -6.23 10.97
N SER A 260 29.05 -5.11 10.84
CA SER A 260 29.64 -3.78 11.01
C SER A 260 29.70 -3.37 12.48
N ASN A 261 28.80 -3.90 13.32
CA ASN A 261 28.61 -3.58 14.73
C ASN A 261 28.59 -4.85 15.61
N GLU A 262 29.63 -5.67 15.50
CA GLU A 262 29.77 -6.96 16.20
C GLU A 262 29.52 -6.87 17.71
N GLN A 263 30.03 -5.83 18.37
CA GLN A 263 29.83 -5.61 19.82
C GLN A 263 28.36 -5.36 20.17
N GLY A 264 27.63 -4.60 19.34
CA GLY A 264 26.21 -4.34 19.54
C GLY A 264 25.38 -5.60 19.34
N TYR A 265 25.71 -6.39 18.33
CA TYR A 265 25.05 -7.65 18.05
C TYR A 265 25.36 -8.73 19.11
N ALA A 266 26.60 -8.85 19.58
CA ALA A 266 26.97 -9.74 20.70
C ALA A 266 26.18 -9.38 21.97
N ALA A 267 26.07 -8.09 22.28
CA ALA A 267 25.26 -7.62 23.41
C ALA A 267 23.79 -8.01 23.26
N LEU A 268 23.24 -7.90 22.04
CA LEU A 268 21.88 -8.31 21.73
C LEU A 268 21.68 -9.83 21.92
N LYS A 269 22.64 -10.67 21.49
CA LYS A 269 22.61 -12.12 21.72
C LYS A 269 22.65 -12.46 23.22
N LYS A 270 23.50 -11.79 24.00
CA LYS A 270 23.58 -12.00 25.45
C LYS A 270 22.33 -11.52 26.20
N LEU A 271 21.67 -10.44 25.72
CA LEU A 271 20.36 -10.01 26.23
C LEU A 271 19.26 -11.04 25.97
N ASP A 272 19.25 -11.67 24.79
CA ASP A 272 18.32 -12.76 24.46
C ASP A 272 18.58 -14.00 25.33
N GLY A 273 19.84 -14.43 25.44
CA GLY A 273 20.24 -15.58 26.26
C GLY A 273 19.93 -15.41 27.75
N THR A 274 19.96 -14.17 28.25
CA THR A 274 19.56 -13.83 29.63
C THR A 274 18.06 -13.53 29.78
N ARG A 275 17.26 -13.69 28.72
CA ARG A 275 15.81 -13.41 28.67
C ARG A 275 15.44 -12.00 29.13
N LYS A 276 16.32 -11.02 28.84
CA LYS A 276 16.07 -9.60 29.15
C LYS A 276 15.35 -8.86 28.02
N LEU A 277 15.17 -9.51 26.86
CA LEU A 277 14.35 -9.01 25.77
C LEU A 277 12.88 -9.45 25.96
N PRO A 278 11.90 -8.61 25.59
CA PRO A 278 10.47 -8.94 25.67
C PRO A 278 10.01 -9.89 24.55
N TYR A 279 10.90 -10.26 23.64
CA TYR A 279 10.68 -11.21 22.55
C TYR A 279 11.91 -12.10 22.38
N ARG A 280 11.73 -13.24 21.71
CA ARG A 280 12.84 -14.11 21.30
C ARG A 280 13.53 -13.54 20.07
N LEU A 281 14.85 -13.40 20.12
CA LEU A 281 15.65 -12.92 19.01
C LEU A 281 15.58 -13.85 17.80
N SER A 282 15.45 -15.16 18.01
CA SER A 282 15.27 -16.13 16.92
C SER A 282 14.00 -15.88 16.09
N SER A 283 12.89 -15.51 16.73
CA SER A 283 11.64 -15.14 16.05
C SER A 283 11.80 -13.85 15.26
N LEU A 284 12.53 -12.87 15.81
CA LEU A 284 12.85 -11.62 15.12
C LEU A 284 13.70 -11.85 13.86
N VAL A 285 14.78 -12.63 14.00
CA VAL A 285 15.67 -12.98 12.88
C VAL A 285 14.92 -13.77 11.81
N SER A 286 14.04 -14.70 12.21
CA SER A 286 13.17 -15.44 11.28
C SER A 286 12.29 -14.50 10.46
N ALA A 287 11.59 -13.55 11.11
CA ALA A 287 10.78 -12.57 10.44
C ALA A 287 11.61 -11.67 9.51
N LEU A 288 12.81 -11.28 9.95
CA LEU A 288 13.75 -10.45 9.19
C LEU A 288 14.23 -11.15 7.91
N ILE A 289 14.61 -12.43 8.00
CA ILE A 289 15.06 -13.21 6.84
C ILE A 289 13.91 -13.38 5.83
N LYS A 290 12.67 -13.64 6.29
CA LYS A 290 11.49 -13.76 5.42
C LYS A 290 11.24 -12.52 4.57
N LEU A 291 11.53 -11.32 5.08
CA LEU A 291 11.36 -10.08 4.31
C LEU A 291 12.18 -10.12 3.01
N PHE A 292 13.31 -10.82 2.97
CA PHE A 292 14.17 -10.87 1.79
C PHE A 292 13.64 -11.75 0.66
N SER A 293 12.54 -12.49 0.85
CA SER A 293 11.96 -13.30 -0.22
C SER A 293 11.48 -12.45 -1.41
N ASN A 294 11.15 -11.18 -1.14
CA ASN A 294 10.52 -10.27 -2.10
C ASN A 294 11.36 -9.01 -2.36
N THR A 295 12.64 -8.99 -1.97
CA THR A 295 13.49 -7.79 -2.09
C THR A 295 14.78 -8.05 -2.86
N ARG A 296 15.10 -7.19 -3.83
CA ARG A 296 16.31 -7.29 -4.66
C ARG A 296 17.61 -7.28 -3.86
N SER A 297 17.63 -6.67 -2.68
CA SER A 297 18.79 -6.64 -1.79
C SER A 297 19.36 -8.03 -1.44
N ILE A 298 18.59 -9.11 -1.60
CA ILE A 298 19.06 -10.50 -1.45
C ILE A 298 20.18 -10.88 -2.43
N THR A 299 20.30 -10.17 -3.54
CA THR A 299 21.37 -10.36 -4.55
C THR A 299 22.68 -9.69 -4.17
N PHE A 300 22.70 -8.84 -3.13
CA PHE A 300 23.88 -8.08 -2.76
C PHE A 300 24.82 -8.93 -1.89
N PRO A 301 26.13 -9.00 -2.20
CA PRO A 301 27.06 -9.86 -1.48
C PRO A 301 27.11 -9.60 0.03
N LYS A 302 27.00 -8.34 0.47
CA LYS A 302 26.96 -7.99 1.91
C LYS A 302 25.72 -8.56 2.59
N THR A 303 24.55 -8.37 1.98
CA THR A 303 23.26 -8.89 2.48
C THR A 303 23.26 -10.42 2.52
N ILE A 304 23.77 -11.09 1.47
CA ILE A 304 23.93 -12.56 1.43
C ILE A 304 24.73 -13.02 2.64
N SER A 305 25.92 -12.44 2.82
CA SER A 305 26.85 -12.82 3.89
C SER A 305 26.26 -12.57 5.28
N LEU A 306 25.44 -11.53 5.41
CA LEU A 306 24.72 -11.18 6.64
C LEU A 306 23.58 -12.15 6.94
N ILE A 307 22.69 -12.44 5.98
CA ILE A 307 21.58 -13.39 6.14
C ILE A 307 22.11 -14.78 6.55
N GLN A 308 23.17 -15.24 5.89
CA GLN A 308 23.84 -16.51 6.22
C GLN A 308 24.37 -16.51 7.65
N SER A 309 25.04 -15.44 8.08
CA SER A 309 25.53 -15.29 9.45
C SER A 309 24.39 -15.28 10.48
N LEU A 310 23.30 -14.57 10.20
CA LEU A 310 22.13 -14.51 11.08
C LEU A 310 21.45 -15.88 11.20
N HIS A 311 21.34 -16.63 10.10
CA HIS A 311 20.78 -17.97 10.13
C HIS A 311 21.66 -18.97 10.89
N LEU A 312 22.98 -18.90 10.74
CA LEU A 312 23.90 -19.76 11.49
C LEU A 312 23.83 -19.50 13.01
N ASP A 313 23.64 -18.24 13.42
CA ASP A 313 23.43 -17.89 14.82
C ASP A 313 22.02 -18.30 15.33
N PHE A 314 21.00 -18.20 14.49
CA PHE A 314 19.59 -18.47 14.83
C PHE A 314 18.92 -19.40 13.80
N PRO A 315 19.28 -20.69 13.79
CA PRO A 315 18.80 -21.61 12.78
C PRO A 315 17.29 -21.85 12.90
N SER A 316 16.62 -21.86 11.75
CA SER A 316 15.16 -22.04 11.62
C SER A 316 14.84 -23.03 10.51
N TYR A 317 15.16 -24.32 10.74
CA TYR A 317 15.13 -25.37 9.71
C TYR A 317 13.72 -25.74 9.20
N GLY A 318 12.68 -25.46 9.99
CA GLY A 318 11.31 -25.85 9.65
C GLY A 318 10.56 -24.87 8.74
N ASP A 319 11.14 -23.71 8.44
CA ASP A 319 10.42 -22.64 7.76
C ASP A 319 10.72 -22.61 6.25
N PRO A 320 9.73 -22.89 5.37
CA PRO A 320 9.95 -22.97 3.93
C PRO A 320 10.33 -21.63 3.31
N LYS A 321 9.83 -20.50 3.84
CA LYS A 321 10.17 -19.16 3.33
C LYS A 321 11.62 -18.80 3.65
N ILE A 322 12.09 -19.12 4.86
CA ILE A 322 13.51 -18.95 5.23
C ILE A 322 14.40 -19.84 4.38
N ARG A 323 14.02 -21.10 4.20
CA ARG A 323 14.75 -22.04 3.34
C ARG A 323 14.86 -21.51 1.90
N HIS A 324 13.77 -21.01 1.33
CA HIS A 324 13.76 -20.37 0.02
C HIS A 324 14.72 -19.17 -0.05
N VAL A 325 14.68 -18.26 0.93
CA VAL A 325 15.60 -17.11 1.01
C VAL A 325 17.06 -17.58 1.07
N LEU A 326 17.38 -18.58 1.87
CA LEU A 326 18.74 -19.11 1.96
C LEU A 326 19.21 -19.72 0.63
N LEU A 327 18.33 -20.45 -0.06
CA LEU A 327 18.63 -20.95 -1.40
C LEU A 327 18.90 -19.81 -2.38
N LEU A 328 18.14 -18.72 -2.33
CA LEU A 328 18.43 -17.52 -3.13
C LEU A 328 19.79 -16.91 -2.76
N THR A 329 20.17 -16.87 -1.48
CA THR A 329 21.51 -16.37 -1.10
C THR A 329 22.65 -17.21 -1.68
N VAL A 330 22.42 -18.51 -1.90
CA VAL A 330 23.39 -19.42 -2.51
C VAL A 330 23.38 -19.27 -4.03
N PHE A 331 22.21 -19.40 -4.68
CA PHE A 331 22.10 -19.45 -6.14
C PHE A 331 22.22 -18.07 -6.81
N CYS A 332 21.77 -16.99 -6.17
CA CYS A 332 21.91 -15.61 -6.67
C CYS A 332 23.22 -14.94 -6.25
N SER A 333 24.15 -15.67 -5.60
CA SER A 333 25.46 -15.14 -5.23
C SER A 333 26.24 -14.65 -6.47
N PRO A 334 26.97 -13.51 -6.41
CA PRO A 334 27.77 -13.00 -7.51
C PRO A 334 28.77 -14.03 -8.07
N MET A 335 29.24 -14.97 -7.25
CA MET A 335 30.13 -16.05 -7.67
C MET A 335 29.50 -16.91 -8.78
N ASN A 336 28.17 -17.05 -8.80
CA ASN A 336 27.45 -17.86 -9.79
C ASN A 336 27.18 -17.12 -11.09
N MET A 337 27.38 -15.80 -11.15
CA MET A 337 27.23 -15.06 -12.41
C MET A 337 28.32 -15.45 -13.42
N GLN A 338 29.46 -15.96 -12.95
CA GLN A 338 30.59 -16.41 -13.77
C GLN A 338 30.47 -17.88 -14.22
N TRP A 339 29.33 -18.54 -13.99
CA TRP A 339 29.16 -19.96 -14.30
C TRP A 339 29.23 -20.22 -15.82
N SER A 340 30.20 -21.04 -16.20
CA SER A 340 30.45 -21.57 -17.55
C SER A 340 30.76 -23.07 -17.47
N ASP A 341 30.74 -23.76 -18.62
CA ASP A 341 31.06 -25.19 -18.66
C ASP A 341 32.51 -25.46 -18.20
N GLU A 342 33.43 -24.53 -18.45
CA GLU A 342 34.83 -24.61 -18.01
C GLU A 342 34.99 -24.44 -16.49
N THR A 343 34.15 -23.60 -15.86
CA THR A 343 34.23 -23.32 -14.42
C THR A 343 33.38 -24.28 -13.58
N HIS A 344 32.58 -25.14 -14.21
CA HIS A 344 31.67 -26.08 -13.55
C HIS A 344 32.39 -26.94 -12.50
N GLY A 345 33.54 -27.54 -12.85
CA GLY A 345 34.30 -28.40 -11.92
C GLY A 345 34.85 -27.68 -10.69
N ILE A 346 34.99 -26.35 -10.73
CA ILE A 346 35.52 -25.54 -9.61
C ILE A 346 34.38 -24.96 -8.76
N LEU A 347 33.29 -24.51 -9.41
CA LEU A 347 32.19 -23.84 -8.73
C LEU A 347 31.20 -24.82 -8.09
N MET A 348 31.00 -26.01 -8.67
CA MET A 348 30.06 -26.99 -8.13
C MET A 348 30.42 -27.47 -6.72
N PRO A 349 31.67 -27.86 -6.42
CA PRO A 349 32.04 -28.25 -5.06
C PRO A 349 31.80 -27.13 -4.03
N LYS A 350 32.08 -25.88 -4.40
CA LYS A 350 31.85 -24.70 -3.53
C LYS A 350 30.35 -24.46 -3.28
N LEU A 351 29.52 -24.67 -4.31
CA LEU A 351 28.07 -24.59 -4.18
C LEU A 351 27.55 -25.66 -3.20
N LEU A 352 27.98 -26.92 -3.37
CA LEU A 352 27.60 -28.04 -2.50
C LEU A 352 28.07 -27.83 -1.06
N GLU A 353 29.31 -27.36 -0.87
CA GLU A 353 29.87 -27.00 0.43
C GLU A 353 29.00 -25.93 1.12
N LYS A 354 28.61 -24.86 0.39
CA LYS A 354 27.74 -23.81 0.95
C LYS A 354 26.33 -24.29 1.26
N LEU A 355 25.73 -25.13 0.42
CA LEU A 355 24.43 -25.73 0.72
C LEU A 355 24.50 -26.63 1.97
N ALA A 356 25.60 -27.35 2.16
CA ALA A 356 25.82 -28.20 3.33
C ALA A 356 26.12 -27.38 4.60
N GLU A 357 26.90 -26.29 4.50
CA GLU A 357 27.18 -25.36 5.60
C GLU A 357 25.91 -24.71 6.15
N LEU A 358 24.98 -24.33 5.27
CA LEU A 358 23.69 -23.76 5.65
C LEU A 358 22.65 -24.83 6.02
N HIS A 359 23.04 -26.10 6.12
CA HIS A 359 22.16 -27.25 6.38
C HIS A 359 20.96 -27.34 5.43
N LEU A 360 21.11 -26.86 4.19
CA LEU A 360 20.08 -26.95 3.16
C LEU A 360 20.04 -28.33 2.50
N ILE A 361 21.18 -29.04 2.50
CA ILE A 361 21.32 -30.42 2.05
C ILE A 361 22.09 -31.25 3.09
N ARG A 362 22.04 -32.58 2.96
CA ARG A 362 22.81 -33.50 3.80
C ARG A 362 24.30 -33.41 3.46
N GLN A 363 25.15 -33.34 4.49
CA GLN A 363 26.61 -33.42 4.30
C GLN A 363 26.97 -34.74 3.61
N ILE A 364 27.70 -34.64 2.49
CA ILE A 364 28.24 -35.79 1.79
C ILE A 364 29.37 -36.35 2.66
N PRO A 365 29.30 -37.60 3.13
CA PRO A 365 30.38 -38.18 3.91
C PRO A 365 31.66 -38.15 3.07
N SER A 366 32.70 -37.46 3.55
CA SER A 366 33.99 -37.36 2.87
C SER A 366 34.54 -38.77 2.66
N THR A 367 34.57 -39.24 1.41
CA THR A 367 34.90 -40.62 1.03
C THR A 367 36.39 -41.00 1.17
N GLY A 368 37.17 -40.21 1.92
CA GLY A 368 38.59 -40.48 2.15
C GLY A 368 39.00 -40.28 3.60
N GLY A 369 39.14 -41.38 4.36
CA GLY A 369 39.89 -41.38 5.61
C GLY A 369 39.31 -42.21 6.74
N SER A 370 39.77 -43.46 6.84
CA SER A 370 39.89 -44.32 8.03
C SER A 370 38.66 -44.48 8.96
N ALA A 371 38.13 -45.70 8.95
CA ALA A 371 37.15 -46.19 9.91
C ALA A 371 37.68 -46.12 11.36
N ALA A 372 37.33 -45.07 12.10
CA ALA A 372 37.44 -45.03 13.55
C ALA A 372 36.07 -44.66 14.13
N SER A 373 35.41 -45.66 14.71
CA SER A 373 34.08 -45.57 15.29
C SER A 373 34.04 -44.67 16.53
N SER A 374 33.67 -43.41 16.40
CA SER A 374 33.18 -42.63 17.54
C SER A 374 31.65 -42.56 17.47
N LYS A 375 31.00 -43.40 18.28
CA LYS A 375 29.55 -43.33 18.55
C LYS A 375 29.24 -41.99 19.23
N VAL A 376 28.92 -40.96 18.44
CA VAL A 376 28.36 -39.72 18.96
C VAL A 376 26.89 -39.98 19.32
N ARG A 377 26.65 -40.34 20.59
CA ARG A 377 25.32 -40.31 21.22
C ARG A 377 24.96 -38.84 21.49
N GLY A 378 24.26 -38.20 20.56
CA GLY A 378 23.67 -36.88 20.74
C GLY A 378 22.16 -36.95 20.56
N ASN A 379 21.42 -36.84 21.66
CA ASN A 379 19.96 -36.72 21.68
C ASN A 379 19.52 -35.40 21.03
N GLY A 380 18.72 -35.49 19.97
CA GLY A 380 18.00 -34.36 19.39
C GLY A 380 17.36 -34.77 18.07
N HIS A 381 16.03 -34.90 18.06
CA HIS A 381 15.20 -35.30 16.92
C HIS A 381 15.17 -34.26 15.77
N ALA A 382 16.31 -33.76 15.32
CA ALA A 382 16.38 -33.02 14.07
C ALA A 382 16.40 -34.05 12.92
N LEU A 383 15.27 -34.17 12.22
CA LEU A 383 15.19 -34.95 10.98
C LEU A 383 16.35 -34.53 10.06
N PRO A 384 17.07 -35.48 9.44
CA PRO A 384 18.18 -35.15 8.56
C PRO A 384 17.67 -34.24 7.42
N PRO A 385 18.46 -33.22 7.00
CA PRO A 385 18.03 -32.31 5.96
C PRO A 385 17.71 -33.06 4.67
N LYS A 386 16.49 -32.85 4.17
CA LYS A 386 15.99 -33.42 2.92
C LYS A 386 16.82 -32.85 1.75
N ALA A 387 17.13 -33.70 0.78
CA ALA A 387 17.70 -33.24 -0.49
C ALA A 387 16.79 -32.16 -1.10
N LEU A 388 17.38 -31.23 -1.86
CA LEU A 388 16.61 -30.17 -2.51
C LEU A 388 15.58 -30.81 -3.44
N SER A 389 14.31 -30.47 -3.24
CA SER A 389 13.24 -30.97 -4.11
C SER A 389 13.22 -30.22 -5.44
N ARG A 390 12.65 -30.85 -6.46
CA ARG A 390 12.42 -30.24 -7.77
C ARG A 390 11.62 -28.94 -7.66
N ASP A 391 10.58 -28.92 -6.84
CA ASP A 391 9.73 -27.73 -6.65
C ASP A 391 10.50 -26.57 -6.00
N GLU A 392 11.34 -26.84 -4.99
CA GLU A 392 12.18 -25.80 -4.38
C GLU A 392 13.15 -25.17 -5.39
N LEU A 393 13.71 -25.97 -6.29
CA LEU A 393 14.59 -25.46 -7.35
C LEU A 393 13.80 -24.65 -8.39
N ILE A 394 12.58 -25.07 -8.72
CA ILE A 394 11.66 -24.30 -9.57
C ILE A 394 11.36 -22.96 -8.90
N ASP A 395 11.03 -22.93 -7.61
CA ASP A 395 10.73 -21.69 -6.88
C ASP A 395 11.94 -20.74 -6.88
N VAL A 396 13.15 -21.26 -6.67
CA VAL A 396 14.40 -20.47 -6.79
C VAL A 396 14.54 -19.89 -8.20
N LEU A 397 14.30 -20.68 -9.24
CA LEU A 397 14.35 -20.23 -10.62
C LEU A 397 13.24 -19.22 -10.95
N LEU A 398 12.08 -19.29 -10.31
CA LEU A 398 10.95 -18.37 -10.50
C LEU A 398 11.08 -17.07 -9.70
N SER A 399 11.91 -17.03 -8.65
CA SER A 399 12.18 -15.81 -7.90
C SER A 399 12.61 -14.66 -8.82
N PRO A 400 12.01 -13.46 -8.75
CA PRO A 400 12.34 -12.32 -9.62
C PRO A 400 13.82 -11.96 -9.69
N PHE A 401 14.60 -12.36 -8.68
CA PHE A 401 16.00 -12.03 -8.50
C PHE A 401 16.96 -13.02 -9.17
N THR A 402 16.48 -14.23 -9.49
CA THR A 402 17.27 -15.21 -10.22
C THR A 402 17.28 -14.85 -11.69
N GLU A 403 18.32 -14.16 -12.15
CA GLU A 403 18.45 -13.85 -13.56
C GLU A 403 18.95 -15.06 -14.35
N ASN A 404 19.88 -15.86 -13.80
CA ASN A 404 20.58 -16.94 -14.51
C ASN A 404 20.22 -18.35 -14.00
N GLU A 405 19.83 -19.23 -14.90
CA GLU A 405 19.46 -20.62 -14.63
C GLU A 405 20.65 -21.59 -14.53
N ARG A 406 21.83 -21.23 -15.03
CA ARG A 406 22.96 -22.16 -15.22
C ARG A 406 23.40 -22.88 -13.95
N SER A 407 23.53 -22.18 -12.82
CA SER A 407 23.94 -22.78 -11.54
C SER A 407 22.91 -23.77 -11.01
N CYS A 408 21.62 -23.44 -11.14
CA CYS A 408 20.50 -24.32 -10.76
C CYS A 408 20.45 -25.58 -11.64
N ILE A 409 20.57 -25.42 -12.96
CA ILE A 409 20.57 -26.54 -13.91
C ILE A 409 21.82 -27.40 -13.75
N ALA A 410 22.99 -26.80 -13.48
CA ALA A 410 24.20 -27.55 -13.18
C ALA A 410 24.01 -28.39 -11.92
N TYR A 411 23.45 -27.82 -10.85
CA TYR A 411 23.14 -28.55 -9.61
C TYR A 411 22.13 -29.68 -9.85
N ALA A 412 21.13 -29.45 -10.69
CA ALA A 412 20.14 -30.46 -11.04
C ALA A 412 20.75 -31.64 -11.80
N ARG A 413 21.73 -31.39 -12.69
CA ARG A 413 22.44 -32.43 -13.46
C ARG A 413 23.46 -33.20 -12.63
N ASP A 414 24.12 -32.54 -11.69
CA ASP A 414 25.25 -33.12 -10.97
C ASP A 414 24.81 -34.35 -10.15
N PRO A 415 25.51 -35.50 -10.24
CA PRO A 415 25.18 -36.70 -9.48
C PRO A 415 25.22 -36.54 -7.95
N LEU A 416 26.04 -35.61 -7.44
CA LEU A 416 26.08 -35.25 -6.02
C LEU A 416 25.00 -34.23 -5.65
N GLY A 417 24.41 -33.56 -6.64
CA GLY A 417 23.26 -32.69 -6.52
C GLY A 417 21.95 -33.48 -6.60
N MET A 418 21.20 -33.32 -7.70
CA MET A 418 19.94 -34.05 -7.92
C MET A 418 20.09 -35.27 -8.86
N GLY A 419 21.15 -35.32 -9.68
CA GLY A 419 21.38 -36.42 -10.63
C GLY A 419 20.30 -36.60 -11.69
N LEU A 420 19.60 -35.53 -12.09
CA LEU A 420 18.55 -35.59 -13.11
C LEU A 420 19.16 -35.90 -14.48
N ASN A 421 18.50 -36.78 -15.24
CA ASN A 421 18.88 -37.07 -16.62
C ASN A 421 18.50 -35.93 -17.58
N ASP A 422 19.02 -35.97 -18.81
CA ASP A 422 18.79 -34.89 -19.79
C ASP A 422 17.31 -34.64 -20.10
N TRP A 423 16.47 -35.68 -20.09
CA TRP A 423 15.03 -35.55 -20.30
C TRP A 423 14.35 -34.84 -19.14
N GLU A 424 14.67 -35.22 -17.90
CA GLU A 424 14.15 -34.57 -16.68
C GLU A 424 14.61 -33.11 -16.58
N ILE A 425 15.82 -32.79 -17.05
CA ILE A 425 16.30 -31.41 -17.15
C ILE A 425 15.50 -30.61 -18.17
N VAL A 426 15.19 -31.18 -19.33
CA VAL A 426 14.32 -30.53 -20.33
C VAL A 426 12.93 -30.30 -19.75
N GLN A 427 12.38 -31.27 -19.02
CA GLN A 427 11.10 -31.12 -18.34
C GLN A 427 11.14 -30.03 -17.26
N LEU A 428 12.18 -30.00 -16.43
CA LEU A 428 12.39 -28.96 -15.41
C LEU A 428 12.43 -27.57 -16.05
N LYS A 429 13.22 -27.41 -17.11
CA LYS A 429 13.31 -26.15 -17.85
C LYS A 429 11.97 -25.77 -18.51
N GLY A 430 11.25 -26.75 -19.04
CA GLY A 430 9.89 -26.56 -19.59
C GLY A 430 8.91 -26.03 -18.53
N ASP A 431 8.87 -26.66 -17.37
CA ASP A 431 8.01 -26.24 -16.25
C ASP A 431 8.34 -24.82 -15.78
N VAL A 432 9.64 -24.50 -15.67
CA VAL A 432 10.12 -23.15 -15.30
C VAL A 432 9.73 -22.14 -16.37
N ALA A 433 9.90 -22.45 -17.65
CA ALA A 433 9.55 -21.56 -18.76
C ALA A 433 8.05 -21.23 -18.76
N VAL A 434 7.18 -22.23 -18.59
CA VAL A 434 5.73 -22.04 -18.49
C VAL A 434 5.37 -21.19 -17.26
N ARG A 435 5.94 -21.49 -16.09
CA ARG A 435 5.67 -20.72 -14.86
C ARG A 435 6.30 -19.32 -14.86
N CYS A 436 7.24 -19.02 -15.77
CA CYS A 436 7.76 -17.67 -15.97
C CYS A 436 6.77 -16.74 -16.69
N LEU A 437 5.81 -17.27 -17.46
CA LEU A 437 4.83 -16.49 -18.21
C LEU A 437 4.07 -15.44 -17.37
N PRO A 438 3.53 -15.76 -16.18
CA PRO A 438 2.86 -14.78 -15.31
C PRO A 438 3.82 -13.80 -14.61
N ILE A 439 5.13 -14.06 -14.58
CA ILE A 439 6.10 -13.27 -13.82
C ILE A 439 6.76 -12.24 -14.73
N SER A 440 6.27 -10.99 -14.67
CA SER A 440 6.64 -9.94 -15.63
C SER A 440 8.15 -9.71 -15.79
N SER A 441 8.96 -9.86 -14.74
CA SER A 441 10.42 -9.62 -14.79
C SER A 441 11.24 -10.75 -15.42
N LYS A 442 10.63 -11.87 -15.83
CA LYS A 442 11.33 -13.09 -16.27
C LYS A 442 11.63 -13.17 -17.76
N GLY A 443 11.48 -12.08 -18.53
CA GLY A 443 11.69 -12.09 -19.98
C GLY A 443 13.09 -12.57 -20.41
N LYS A 444 14.15 -12.24 -19.66
CA LYS A 444 15.53 -12.70 -19.97
C LYS A 444 15.74 -14.19 -19.75
N MET A 445 15.13 -14.74 -18.70
CA MET A 445 15.23 -16.15 -18.37
C MET A 445 14.42 -16.97 -19.38
N LEU A 446 13.19 -16.55 -19.65
CA LEU A 446 12.33 -17.18 -20.65
C LEU A 446 13.00 -17.21 -22.03
N LYS A 447 13.63 -16.10 -22.44
CA LYS A 447 14.41 -16.02 -23.69
C LYS A 447 15.47 -17.10 -23.80
N ARG A 448 16.25 -17.34 -22.73
CA ARG A 448 17.31 -18.36 -22.73
C ARG A 448 16.76 -19.78 -22.69
N LEU A 449 15.67 -20.01 -21.95
CA LEU A 449 15.03 -21.32 -21.90
C LEU A 449 14.43 -21.70 -23.27
N CYS A 450 13.85 -20.74 -23.99
CA CYS A 450 13.29 -20.93 -25.33
C CYS A 450 14.34 -21.06 -26.45
N GLU A 451 15.65 -21.00 -26.16
CA GLU A 451 16.69 -21.37 -27.14
C GLU A 451 16.58 -22.87 -27.51
N ASP A 452 16.02 -23.70 -26.63
CA ASP A 452 15.62 -25.08 -26.95
C ASP A 452 14.20 -25.10 -27.55
N LYS A 453 14.10 -25.50 -28.81
CA LYS A 453 12.83 -25.58 -29.56
C LYS A 453 11.76 -26.45 -28.89
N ARG A 454 12.16 -27.44 -28.08
CA ARG A 454 11.21 -28.29 -27.34
C ARG A 454 10.52 -27.50 -26.23
N ILE A 455 11.26 -26.63 -25.55
CA ILE A 455 10.74 -25.76 -24.50
C ILE A 455 9.89 -24.66 -25.13
N GLU A 456 10.35 -24.07 -26.23
CA GLU A 456 9.57 -23.09 -27.01
C GLU A 456 8.19 -23.66 -27.40
N ALA A 457 8.13 -24.90 -27.90
CA ALA A 457 6.88 -25.58 -28.22
C ALA A 457 5.99 -25.78 -26.97
N CYS A 458 6.58 -26.12 -25.82
CA CYS A 458 5.85 -26.21 -24.55
C CYS A 458 5.27 -24.86 -24.11
N VAL A 459 6.02 -23.77 -24.28
CA VAL A 459 5.55 -22.41 -23.97
C VAL A 459 4.43 -22.00 -24.93
N ALA A 460 4.57 -22.26 -26.23
CA ALA A 460 3.53 -21.98 -27.22
C ALA A 460 2.23 -22.74 -26.92
N GLU A 461 2.34 -24.01 -26.53
CA GLU A 461 1.18 -24.82 -26.14
C GLU A 461 0.55 -24.33 -24.83
N ALA A 462 1.37 -24.03 -23.81
CA ALA A 462 0.87 -23.50 -22.54
C ALA A 462 0.17 -22.14 -22.72
N MET A 463 0.65 -21.29 -23.64
CA MET A 463 0.01 -20.01 -23.97
C MET A 463 -1.44 -20.19 -24.42
N LYS A 464 -1.79 -21.27 -25.15
CA LYS A 464 -3.19 -21.56 -25.55
C LYS A 464 -4.11 -21.76 -24.34
N GLY A 465 -3.59 -22.32 -23.24
CA GLY A 465 -4.33 -22.48 -21.99
C GLY A 465 -4.65 -21.16 -21.28
N TYR A 466 -3.99 -20.06 -21.68
CA TYR A 466 -4.27 -18.71 -21.18
C TYR A 466 -5.23 -17.93 -22.08
N THR A 467 -5.83 -18.52 -23.13
CA THR A 467 -6.85 -17.81 -23.91
C THR A 467 -8.04 -17.45 -23.02
N ILE A 468 -8.28 -16.15 -22.83
CA ILE A 468 -9.44 -15.64 -22.09
C ILE A 468 -10.59 -15.49 -23.06
N ARG A 469 -11.72 -16.11 -22.74
CA ARG A 469 -12.99 -15.89 -23.45
C ARG A 469 -13.84 -14.88 -22.71
N LEU A 470 -14.90 -14.39 -23.35
CA LEU A 470 -15.75 -13.36 -22.75
C LEU A 470 -16.53 -13.90 -21.54
N GLU A 471 -16.87 -15.19 -21.58
CA GLU A 471 -17.55 -15.95 -20.53
C GLU A 471 -16.69 -16.20 -19.29
N ASP A 472 -15.36 -16.20 -19.43
CA ASP A 472 -14.44 -16.38 -18.29
C ASP A 472 -14.33 -15.12 -17.42
N LEU A 473 -14.82 -13.99 -17.92
CA LEU A 473 -14.76 -12.70 -17.23
C LEU A 473 -15.93 -12.52 -16.26
N PRO A 474 -15.68 -11.85 -15.10
CA PRO A 474 -16.73 -11.58 -14.12
C PRO A 474 -17.94 -10.89 -14.72
N ASP A 475 -19.10 -11.12 -14.10
CA ASP A 475 -20.35 -10.50 -14.53
C ASP A 475 -20.25 -8.99 -14.61
N SER A 476 -20.77 -8.43 -15.72
CA SER A 476 -20.75 -7.01 -16.01
C SER A 476 -21.27 -6.28 -14.79
N PHE A 477 -20.49 -5.32 -14.32
CA PHE A 477 -20.79 -4.54 -13.14
C PHE A 477 -20.71 -5.26 -11.77
N SER A 478 -20.23 -6.50 -11.72
CA SER A 478 -19.78 -7.13 -10.48
C SER A 478 -18.66 -6.27 -9.87
N PRO A 479 -18.59 -6.12 -8.53
CA PRO A 479 -17.42 -5.51 -7.89
C PRO A 479 -16.10 -6.17 -8.33
N ASP A 480 -16.13 -7.46 -8.68
CA ASP A 480 -14.97 -8.23 -9.14
C ASP A 480 -14.39 -7.70 -10.47
N CYS A 481 -15.18 -7.02 -11.31
CA CYS A 481 -14.67 -6.42 -12.55
C CYS A 481 -13.56 -5.39 -12.28
N THR A 482 -13.62 -4.69 -11.14
CA THR A 482 -12.64 -3.66 -10.79
C THR A 482 -11.32 -4.26 -10.32
N THR A 483 -11.38 -5.39 -9.61
CA THR A 483 -10.23 -6.10 -9.05
C THR A 483 -9.67 -7.15 -10.00
N TYR A 484 -10.43 -7.61 -11.00
CA TYR A 484 -10.00 -8.64 -11.95
C TYR A 484 -8.66 -8.31 -12.61
N ARG A 485 -7.76 -9.28 -12.66
CA ARG A 485 -6.48 -9.20 -13.34
C ARG A 485 -6.29 -10.47 -14.15
N ALA A 486 -5.82 -10.31 -15.40
CA ALA A 486 -5.43 -11.44 -16.21
C ALA A 486 -4.10 -12.02 -15.69
N ALA A 487 -3.90 -13.32 -15.86
CA ALA A 487 -2.74 -14.03 -15.30
C ALA A 487 -1.39 -13.61 -15.93
N LEU A 488 -1.40 -13.01 -17.12
CA LEU A 488 -0.19 -12.65 -17.88
C LEU A 488 -0.11 -11.14 -18.06
N GLY A 489 1.05 -10.62 -18.46
CA GLY A 489 1.18 -9.22 -18.89
C GLY A 489 0.93 -8.18 -17.79
N ALA A 490 0.97 -8.57 -16.51
CA ALA A 490 0.92 -7.64 -15.40
C ALA A 490 2.05 -6.61 -15.50
N SER A 491 1.80 -5.36 -15.13
CA SER A 491 2.87 -4.37 -15.01
C SER A 491 3.81 -4.75 -13.86
N LEU A 492 5.08 -4.36 -13.95
CA LEU A 492 5.91 -4.38 -12.75
C LEU A 492 5.32 -3.40 -11.75
N PRO A 493 5.20 -3.75 -10.46
CA PRO A 493 4.70 -2.83 -9.45
C PRO A 493 5.65 -1.63 -9.38
N VAL A 494 5.23 -0.49 -9.93
CA VAL A 494 6.01 0.74 -9.88
C VAL A 494 5.82 1.33 -8.49
N ILE A 495 6.85 1.21 -7.65
CA ILE A 495 6.85 1.82 -6.31
C ILE A 495 6.64 3.34 -6.48
N GLY A 496 5.49 3.84 -6.03
CA GLY A 496 5.24 5.27 -5.85
C GLY A 496 4.16 5.91 -6.73
N LEU A 497 3.75 5.31 -7.86
CA LEU A 497 2.66 5.85 -8.70
C LEU A 497 1.32 5.15 -8.47
N ASP A 498 1.31 3.82 -8.30
CA ASP A 498 0.07 3.07 -8.07
C ASP A 498 -0.46 3.21 -6.62
N LEU A 499 0.39 3.65 -5.69
CA LEU A 499 0.01 3.90 -4.29
C LEU A 499 -0.94 5.10 -4.13
N TYR A 500 -0.96 6.03 -5.10
CA TYR A 500 -1.85 7.19 -5.09
C TYR A 500 -3.01 7.06 -6.10
N GLY A 501 -2.98 6.03 -6.95
CA GLY A 501 -3.82 5.96 -8.15
C GLY A 501 -5.06 5.09 -8.03
N LEU A 502 -4.97 3.82 -7.63
CA LEU A 502 -6.09 2.87 -7.85
C LEU A 502 -6.07 1.56 -7.03
N VAL A 503 -5.23 1.42 -6.00
CA VAL A 503 -5.30 0.25 -5.09
C VAL A 503 -5.83 0.69 -3.73
N PRO A 504 -7.05 0.29 -3.34
CA PRO A 504 -7.52 0.51 -1.99
C PRO A 504 -6.65 -0.28 -1.01
N LEU A 505 -6.10 0.39 0.00
CA LEU A 505 -5.17 -0.15 1.01
C LEU A 505 -5.73 -1.31 1.88
N TRP A 506 -6.93 -1.81 1.62
CA TRP A 506 -7.59 -2.87 2.39
C TRP A 506 -7.56 -4.25 1.70
N ALA A 507 -6.98 -4.39 0.51
CA ALA A 507 -6.97 -5.65 -0.25
C ALA A 507 -5.78 -6.59 0.00
N THR A 508 -4.86 -6.28 0.93
CA THR A 508 -3.69 -7.16 1.23
C THR A 508 -3.66 -7.71 2.65
N HIS A 509 -4.76 -7.65 3.40
CA HIS A 509 -4.86 -8.32 4.69
C HIS A 509 -6.21 -9.03 4.82
N THR A 510 -6.31 -10.19 4.19
CA THR A 510 -7.34 -11.18 4.52
C THR A 510 -6.77 -12.53 4.10
N GLU A 511 -6.75 -13.45 5.06
CA GLU A 511 -6.37 -14.87 4.92
C GLU A 511 -4.86 -15.17 4.94
N GLU A 512 -4.27 -15.25 6.13
CA GLU A 512 -3.23 -16.23 6.51
C GLU A 512 -2.94 -16.07 8.02
N ASP A 513 -3.61 -16.91 8.83
CA ASP A 513 -3.34 -17.34 10.24
C ASP A 513 -4.60 -17.39 11.13
N GLU A 514 -5.52 -18.30 10.80
CA GLU A 514 -6.42 -18.92 11.79
C GLU A 514 -6.37 -20.45 11.61
N SER A 515 -5.39 -21.11 12.22
CA SER A 515 -5.49 -22.52 12.62
C SER A 515 -4.39 -22.91 13.62
N GLU A 516 -4.51 -22.41 14.85
CA GLU A 516 -3.95 -23.15 16.00
C GLU A 516 -5.10 -23.68 16.85
N THR A 517 -5.29 -25.00 16.76
CA THR A 517 -6.17 -25.80 17.60
C THR A 517 -5.81 -25.63 19.07
N GLU A 518 -6.74 -25.02 19.81
CA GLU A 518 -6.71 -24.85 21.26
C GLU A 518 -6.90 -26.23 21.95
N VAL A 519 -5.81 -26.81 22.45
CA VAL A 519 -5.85 -27.99 23.32
C VAL A 519 -6.22 -27.53 24.73
N LYS A 520 -7.47 -27.77 25.13
CA LYS A 520 -7.95 -27.61 26.52
C LYS A 520 -7.19 -28.57 27.44
N SER A 521 -6.34 -28.01 28.30
CA SER A 521 -5.82 -28.69 29.50
C SER A 521 -6.63 -28.25 30.70
N GLU A 522 -7.46 -29.15 31.23
CA GLU A 522 -8.15 -28.97 32.50
C GLU A 522 -7.20 -29.22 33.69
N GLY A 523 -7.33 -28.36 34.70
CA GLY A 523 -7.12 -28.76 36.09
C GLY A 523 -5.79 -28.34 36.71
N GLU A 524 -5.80 -27.24 37.46
CA GLU A 524 -5.29 -27.24 38.84
C GLU A 524 -5.78 -25.99 39.60
N LYS A 525 -6.56 -26.26 40.66
CA LYS A 525 -7.06 -25.28 41.62
C LYS A 525 -5.94 -24.96 42.61
N SER A 526 -5.50 -23.71 42.66
CA SER A 526 -4.65 -23.20 43.75
C SER A 526 -5.24 -21.92 44.36
N THR A 527 -5.79 -22.15 45.55
CA THR A 527 -6.04 -21.28 46.70
C THR A 527 -5.59 -19.82 46.63
N ALA A 528 -6.56 -18.93 46.84
CA ALA A 528 -6.41 -17.49 47.02
C ALA A 528 -5.78 -17.15 48.38
N SER A 529 -4.68 -16.39 48.35
CA SER A 529 -4.20 -15.60 49.49
C SER A 529 -4.37 -14.12 49.16
N LEU A 530 -5.23 -13.44 49.92
CA LEU A 530 -5.42 -12.00 49.92
C LEU A 530 -4.14 -11.33 50.44
N SER A 531 -3.47 -10.52 49.61
CA SER A 531 -2.44 -9.59 50.05
C SER A 531 -2.77 -8.19 49.53
N ASP A 532 -2.70 -7.27 50.48
CA ASP A 532 -3.24 -5.92 50.47
C ASP A 532 -2.38 -4.92 49.67
N GLY A 533 -3.07 -3.91 49.10
CA GLY A 533 -2.59 -2.56 48.77
C GLY A 533 -1.28 -2.34 47.98
N ASN A 534 -1.33 -2.28 46.64
CA ASN A 534 -0.45 -1.37 45.88
C ASN A 534 -1.05 -0.92 44.52
N ALA A 535 -1.97 0.05 44.56
CA ALA A 535 -2.74 0.52 43.41
C ALA A 535 -1.99 1.47 42.44
N GLN A 536 -0.65 1.55 42.47
CA GLN A 536 0.12 2.50 41.64
C GLN A 536 1.03 1.88 40.55
N ARG A 537 0.95 0.56 40.28
CA ARG A 537 1.83 -0.08 39.27
C ARG A 537 1.20 -0.40 37.91
N SER A 538 -0.10 -0.15 37.70
CA SER A 538 -0.81 -0.55 36.47
C SER A 538 -1.21 0.61 35.55
N ILE A 539 -0.31 1.55 35.29
CA ILE A 539 -0.50 2.58 34.22
C ILE A 539 0.32 2.25 32.95
N PHE A 540 1.23 1.26 33.02
CA PHE A 540 2.11 0.89 31.91
C PHE A 540 1.82 -0.47 31.27
N THR A 541 0.78 -1.19 31.69
CA THR A 541 0.42 -2.54 31.20
C THR A 541 -0.82 -2.51 30.30
N SER A 542 -0.84 -1.67 29.27
CA SER A 542 -1.77 -1.85 28.16
C SER A 542 -1.38 -3.17 27.46
N VAL A 543 -2.15 -4.23 27.70
CA VAL A 543 -1.84 -5.63 27.32
C VAL A 543 -1.78 -5.88 25.79
N ASN A 544 -2.20 -4.92 24.96
CA ASN A 544 -2.04 -4.96 23.51
C ASN A 544 -1.04 -3.90 23.03
N ARG A 545 0.24 -4.02 23.40
CA ARG A 545 1.29 -3.27 22.71
C ARG A 545 1.63 -4.00 21.43
N ASP A 546 1.01 -3.55 20.34
CA ASP A 546 1.52 -3.77 18.99
C ASP A 546 3.00 -3.37 18.99
N LEU A 547 3.89 -4.38 18.98
CA LEU A 547 5.34 -4.20 19.03
C LEU A 547 5.90 -3.58 17.73
N GLY A 548 5.01 -3.13 16.84
CA GLY A 548 5.30 -2.59 15.53
C GLY A 548 5.62 -3.71 14.56
N THR A 549 4.91 -3.74 13.42
CA THR A 549 5.32 -4.53 12.27
C THR A 549 6.66 -4.00 11.77
N ILE A 550 7.66 -4.87 11.64
CA ILE A 550 8.94 -4.53 11.03
C ILE A 550 8.69 -4.29 9.56
N SER A 551 8.59 -3.01 9.15
CA SER A 551 8.44 -2.68 7.74
C SER A 551 9.81 -2.63 7.07
N GLN A 552 9.86 -3.11 5.82
CA GLN A 552 11.05 -3.07 4.97
C GLN A 552 11.65 -1.65 4.89
N ASP A 553 10.81 -0.62 4.92
CA ASP A 553 11.24 0.79 4.88
C ASP A 553 12.13 1.21 6.05
N THR A 554 11.93 0.63 7.24
CA THR A 554 12.75 0.93 8.43
C THR A 554 14.14 0.30 8.36
N LEU A 555 14.28 -0.85 7.69
CA LEU A 555 15.52 -1.61 7.60
C LEU A 555 16.41 -1.15 6.44
N THR A 556 15.83 -0.89 5.27
CA THR A 556 16.60 -0.45 4.08
C THR A 556 17.25 0.90 4.31
N ALA A 557 16.53 1.85 4.94
CA ALA A 557 17.07 3.18 5.26
C ALA A 557 18.33 3.14 6.16
N ARG A 558 18.63 1.98 6.77
CA ARG A 558 19.76 1.81 7.69
C ARG A 558 20.87 0.90 7.17
N LEU A 559 20.58 -0.16 6.41
CA LEU A 559 21.60 -0.86 5.62
C LEU A 559 22.43 0.15 4.79
N ASP A 560 21.77 1.16 4.25
CA ASP A 560 22.38 2.22 3.44
C ASP A 560 23.21 3.22 4.26
N ARG A 561 22.98 3.35 5.57
CA ARG A 561 23.78 4.20 6.48
C ARG A 561 25.22 3.68 6.60
N ASP A 562 25.40 2.36 6.53
CA ASP A 562 26.71 1.72 6.55
C ASP A 562 27.40 1.73 5.19
N GLU A 563 26.64 1.75 4.08
CA GLU A 563 27.22 1.80 2.72
C GLU A 563 27.61 3.22 2.28
N SER A 564 26.83 4.23 2.67
CA SER A 564 27.01 5.62 2.21
C SER A 564 28.06 6.41 2.99
N GLY A 565 28.52 5.93 4.15
CA GLY A 565 29.57 6.55 4.98
C GLY A 565 29.29 7.99 5.44
N THR A 566 28.15 8.58 5.06
CA THR A 566 27.86 10.00 5.18
C THR A 566 26.84 10.22 6.29
N ARG A 567 27.30 10.82 7.40
CA ARG A 567 26.43 11.27 8.48
C ARG A 567 25.47 12.32 7.92
N TRP A 568 24.17 12.02 7.90
CA TRP A 568 23.12 12.95 7.53
C TRP A 568 23.23 14.26 8.35
N ASN A 569 23.80 15.28 7.72
CA ASN A 569 23.58 16.66 8.10
C ASN A 569 22.17 17.04 7.60
N ARG A 570 21.25 17.26 8.54
CA ARG A 570 19.91 17.88 8.40
C ARG A 570 19.15 17.66 7.07
N ARG A 571 18.07 16.85 7.17
CA ARG A 571 16.95 16.72 6.24
C ARG A 571 16.59 18.04 5.52
N ARG A 572 17.04 18.21 4.27
CA ARG A 572 16.29 18.96 3.27
C ARG A 572 15.43 17.95 2.51
N TRP A 573 14.13 18.20 2.48
CA TRP A 573 13.19 17.45 1.65
C TRP A 573 13.61 17.58 0.17
N TRP A 574 13.53 16.46 -0.55
CA TRP A 574 14.06 16.25 -1.90
C TRP A 574 13.57 17.29 -2.93
N PRO A 575 14.45 17.85 -3.77
CA PRO A 575 14.04 18.69 -4.89
C PRO A 575 13.47 17.80 -6.00
N HIS A 576 12.18 17.94 -6.26
CA HIS A 576 11.39 17.09 -7.16
C HIS A 576 11.65 17.31 -8.68
N ASN A 577 12.83 17.81 -9.09
CA ASN A 577 12.96 18.37 -10.44
C ASN A 577 14.31 18.24 -11.15
N GLN A 578 15.16 17.27 -10.80
CA GLN A 578 16.35 16.96 -11.62
C GLN A 578 16.35 15.50 -12.08
N GLY A 579 15.98 15.31 -13.35
CA GLY A 579 16.40 14.21 -14.22
C GLY A 579 16.09 12.77 -13.79
N ILE A 580 15.24 12.10 -14.56
CA ILE A 580 14.88 10.66 -14.48
C ILE A 580 16.10 9.69 -14.61
N HIS A 581 17.33 10.18 -14.74
CA HIS A 581 18.46 9.36 -15.20
C HIS A 581 19.34 8.71 -14.13
N SER A 582 19.09 8.92 -12.84
CA SER A 582 19.62 7.99 -11.83
C SER A 582 18.70 7.90 -10.63
N MET A 583 17.91 6.83 -10.58
CA MET A 583 17.31 6.44 -9.31
C MET A 583 18.47 6.18 -8.34
N PRO A 584 18.43 6.73 -7.12
CA PRO A 584 19.44 6.38 -6.13
C PRO A 584 19.48 4.86 -5.99
N SER A 585 20.69 4.28 -5.86
CA SER A 585 20.86 2.84 -5.61
C SER A 585 19.99 2.34 -4.42
N GLU A 586 19.63 3.26 -3.52
CA GLU A 586 18.67 3.12 -2.41
C GLU A 586 17.27 2.66 -2.85
N LEU A 587 16.70 3.29 -3.88
CA LEU A 587 15.37 2.92 -4.38
C LEU A 587 15.44 1.62 -5.19
N GLU A 588 16.55 1.39 -5.87
CA GLU A 588 16.81 0.20 -6.65
C GLU A 588 16.84 -1.08 -5.81
N ALA A 589 17.41 -1.02 -4.60
CA ALA A 589 17.45 -2.15 -3.67
C ALA A 589 16.07 -2.58 -3.15
N LYS A 590 15.10 -1.64 -3.14
CA LYS A 590 13.72 -1.87 -2.69
C LYS A 590 12.84 -2.49 -3.76
N LEU A 591 13.27 -2.49 -5.01
CA LEU A 591 12.45 -2.97 -6.11
C LEU A 591 12.21 -4.48 -5.92
N PRO A 592 10.95 -4.94 -6.07
CA PRO A 592 10.62 -6.37 -6.02
C PRO A 592 10.98 -7.10 -7.32
N TYR A 593 11.83 -6.49 -8.15
CA TYR A 593 12.23 -6.95 -9.46
C TYR A 593 13.73 -6.67 -9.69
N PRO A 594 14.39 -7.35 -10.64
CA PRO A 594 15.83 -7.27 -10.84
C PRO A 594 16.27 -5.92 -11.42
N ALA A 595 17.59 -5.71 -11.52
CA ALA A 595 18.22 -4.46 -11.95
C ALA A 595 17.80 -3.99 -13.34
N SER A 596 17.65 -4.95 -14.24
CA SER A 596 17.36 -4.72 -15.65
C SER A 596 16.26 -5.69 -16.07
N PRO A 597 15.03 -5.48 -15.56
CA PRO A 597 13.93 -6.37 -15.80
C PRO A 597 13.58 -6.30 -17.29
N ARG A 598 13.74 -7.40 -18.00
CA ARG A 598 13.16 -7.53 -19.34
C ARG A 598 11.76 -8.08 -19.15
N HIS A 599 10.78 -7.39 -19.71
CA HIS A 599 9.40 -7.82 -19.54
C HIS A 599 9.16 -9.12 -20.32
N VAL A 600 8.41 -10.05 -19.74
CA VAL A 600 7.94 -11.25 -20.47
C VAL A 600 7.13 -10.85 -21.70
N THR A 601 6.34 -9.77 -21.61
CA THR A 601 5.58 -9.21 -22.73
C THR A 601 6.46 -8.84 -23.91
N GLU A 602 7.60 -8.18 -23.66
CA GLU A 602 8.58 -7.79 -24.67
C GLU A 602 9.23 -9.03 -25.30
N HIS A 603 9.54 -10.06 -24.50
CA HIS A 603 10.07 -11.31 -25.04
C HIS A 603 9.08 -12.07 -25.93
N ILE A 604 7.83 -12.21 -25.52
CA ILE A 604 6.82 -12.90 -26.33
C ILE A 604 6.63 -12.20 -27.68
N LEU A 605 6.63 -10.86 -27.70
CA LEU A 605 6.49 -10.08 -28.92
C LEU A 605 7.71 -10.25 -29.85
N GLU A 606 8.93 -10.11 -29.32
CA GLU A 606 10.17 -10.29 -30.10
C GLU A 606 10.30 -11.72 -30.66
N HIS A 607 9.92 -12.74 -29.88
CA HIS A 607 10.21 -14.13 -30.19
C HIS A 607 9.15 -14.77 -31.09
N PHE A 608 7.87 -14.63 -30.75
CA PHE A 608 6.77 -15.25 -31.51
C PHE A 608 6.26 -14.38 -32.66
N LYS A 609 6.65 -13.09 -32.72
CA LYS A 609 6.19 -12.12 -33.72
C LYS A 609 4.70 -11.79 -33.62
N SER A 610 4.27 -10.76 -34.35
CA SER A 610 2.94 -10.16 -34.25
C SER A 610 1.82 -10.97 -34.90
N ASP A 611 2.15 -11.91 -35.78
CA ASP A 611 1.25 -12.84 -36.45
C ASP A 611 1.03 -14.15 -35.68
N SER A 612 1.56 -14.27 -34.46
CA SER A 612 1.38 -15.44 -33.61
C SER A 612 0.18 -15.34 -32.67
N ARG A 613 -0.43 -16.49 -32.40
CA ARG A 613 -1.47 -16.63 -31.38
C ARG A 613 -0.95 -16.25 -29.98
N ALA A 614 0.30 -16.57 -29.66
CA ALA A 614 0.92 -16.22 -28.38
C ALA A 614 0.97 -14.69 -28.17
N ALA A 615 1.33 -13.92 -29.20
CA ALA A 615 1.30 -12.45 -29.12
C ALA A 615 -0.12 -11.91 -28.96
N ALA A 616 -1.12 -12.48 -29.65
CA ALA A 616 -2.53 -12.10 -29.51
C ALA A 616 -3.06 -12.32 -28.08
N ILE A 617 -2.76 -13.48 -27.49
CA ILE A 617 -3.14 -13.82 -26.11
C ILE A 617 -2.46 -12.87 -25.12
N MET A 618 -1.15 -12.65 -25.26
CA MET A 618 -0.41 -11.74 -24.38
C MET A 618 -0.93 -10.30 -24.49
N MET A 619 -1.26 -9.83 -25.70
CA MET A 619 -1.87 -8.53 -25.93
C MET A 619 -3.19 -8.40 -25.16
N THR A 620 -4.09 -9.38 -25.29
CA THR A 620 -5.38 -9.41 -24.57
C THR A 620 -5.18 -9.29 -23.06
N HIS A 621 -4.22 -10.02 -22.51
CA HIS A 621 -3.87 -9.95 -21.09
C HIS A 621 -3.33 -8.58 -20.66
N CYS A 622 -2.45 -7.98 -21.46
CA CYS A 622 -1.93 -6.64 -21.22
C CYS A 622 -3.04 -5.58 -21.24
N VAL A 623 -4.02 -5.73 -22.14
CA VAL A 623 -5.21 -4.86 -22.26
C VAL A 623 -6.07 -4.98 -21.00
N ILE A 624 -6.36 -6.20 -20.55
CA ILE A 624 -7.10 -6.44 -19.31
C ILE A 624 -6.38 -5.81 -18.12
N ASN A 625 -5.08 -6.04 -17.99
CA ASN A 625 -4.28 -5.53 -16.87
C ASN A 625 -3.99 -4.02 -16.95
N GLY A 626 -4.37 -3.34 -18.02
CA GLY A 626 -4.15 -1.91 -18.20
C GLY A 626 -2.67 -1.54 -18.37
N ASN A 627 -1.83 -2.48 -18.82
CA ASN A 627 -0.41 -2.25 -19.05
C ASN A 627 -0.18 -1.45 -20.34
N GLY A 628 -0.43 -0.14 -20.27
CA GLY A 628 -0.43 0.76 -21.44
C GLY A 628 0.87 0.78 -22.23
N LEU A 629 2.02 0.62 -21.56
CA LEU A 629 3.33 0.58 -22.22
C LEU A 629 3.50 -0.68 -23.08
N ALA A 630 3.20 -1.85 -22.52
CA ALA A 630 3.25 -3.10 -23.28
C ALA A 630 2.24 -3.09 -24.43
N VAL A 631 1.01 -2.63 -24.17
CA VAL A 631 -0.04 -2.51 -25.20
C VAL A 631 0.41 -1.61 -26.35
N GLN A 632 1.06 -0.48 -26.05
CA GLN A 632 1.60 0.42 -27.08
C GLN A 632 2.67 -0.27 -27.92
N GLN A 633 3.61 -0.98 -27.30
CA GLN A 633 4.66 -1.72 -28.01
C GLN A 633 4.09 -2.78 -28.96
N TYR A 634 3.07 -3.52 -28.53
CA TYR A 634 2.39 -4.51 -29.38
C TYR A 634 1.70 -3.85 -30.59
N ILE A 635 1.08 -2.68 -30.40
CA ILE A 635 0.44 -1.91 -31.48
C ILE A 635 1.46 -1.38 -32.49
N GLU A 636 2.63 -0.95 -32.00
CA GLU A 636 3.75 -0.46 -32.82
C GLU A 636 4.34 -1.60 -33.67
N GLU A 637 4.46 -2.81 -33.10
CA GLU A 637 4.86 -4.05 -33.82
C GLU A 637 3.74 -4.68 -34.67
N ASN A 638 2.65 -3.93 -34.91
CA ASN A 638 1.52 -4.31 -35.76
C ASN A 638 0.70 -5.52 -35.29
N VAL A 639 0.64 -5.81 -33.99
CA VAL A 639 -0.35 -6.74 -33.45
C VAL A 639 -1.76 -6.12 -33.59
N PRO A 640 -2.67 -6.72 -34.36
CA PRO A 640 -3.97 -6.11 -34.64
C PRO A 640 -4.85 -5.95 -33.39
N ILE A 641 -5.52 -4.81 -33.28
CA ILE A 641 -6.59 -4.59 -32.32
C ILE A 641 -7.88 -5.19 -32.88
N THR A 642 -8.58 -6.00 -32.09
CA THR A 642 -9.84 -6.66 -32.48
C THR A 642 -11.03 -6.06 -31.73
N LEU A 643 -12.25 -6.29 -32.23
CA LEU A 643 -13.48 -5.94 -31.51
C LEU A 643 -13.57 -6.69 -30.18
N PHE A 644 -13.01 -7.90 -30.10
CA PHE A 644 -12.93 -8.68 -28.86
C PHE A 644 -12.25 -7.89 -27.73
N HIS A 645 -11.13 -7.20 -27.98
CA HIS A 645 -10.49 -6.35 -26.95
C HIS A 645 -11.45 -5.28 -26.40
N PHE A 646 -12.27 -4.68 -27.25
CA PHE A 646 -13.28 -3.70 -26.81
C PHE A 646 -14.41 -4.36 -26.00
N LYS A 647 -14.86 -5.55 -26.38
CA LYS A 647 -15.88 -6.31 -25.62
C LYS A 647 -15.37 -6.71 -24.23
N VAL A 648 -14.11 -7.13 -24.13
CA VAL A 648 -13.44 -7.42 -22.85
C VAL A 648 -13.39 -6.19 -21.95
N LEU A 649 -12.97 -5.04 -22.50
CA LEU A 649 -12.93 -3.77 -21.76
C LEU A 649 -14.34 -3.28 -21.36
N ALA A 650 -15.34 -3.48 -22.22
CA ALA A 650 -16.75 -3.19 -21.93
C ALA A 650 -17.24 -4.01 -20.74
N ARG A 651 -17.01 -5.33 -20.77
CA ARG A 651 -17.37 -6.28 -19.72
C ARG A 651 -16.77 -5.89 -18.37
N LEU A 652 -15.50 -5.48 -18.35
CA LEU A 652 -14.79 -5.03 -17.16
C LEU A 652 -15.07 -3.56 -16.78
N GLY A 653 -15.78 -2.80 -17.62
CA GLY A 653 -16.07 -1.38 -17.41
C GLY A 653 -14.87 -0.44 -17.52
N ARG A 654 -13.74 -0.89 -18.11
CA ARG A 654 -12.47 -0.16 -18.19
C ARG A 654 -12.33 0.62 -19.49
N GLN A 655 -11.74 1.81 -19.46
CA GLN A 655 -11.52 2.58 -20.69
C GLN A 655 -10.41 1.99 -21.57
N PRO A 656 -10.55 2.00 -22.91
CA PRO A 656 -9.45 1.68 -23.81
C PRO A 656 -8.35 2.74 -23.74
N CYS A 657 -7.09 2.30 -23.83
CA CYS A 657 -5.94 3.21 -23.80
C CYS A 657 -5.91 4.11 -25.05
N ARG A 658 -5.15 5.22 -25.00
CA ARG A 658 -5.12 6.20 -26.10
C ARG A 658 -4.61 5.62 -27.42
N SER A 659 -3.63 4.72 -27.37
CA SER A 659 -3.04 4.09 -28.56
C SER A 659 -4.05 3.22 -29.32
N PHE A 660 -5.07 2.67 -28.65
CA PHE A 660 -6.16 1.95 -29.33
C PHE A 660 -6.85 2.82 -30.37
N TRP A 661 -7.26 4.01 -29.96
CA TRP A 661 -8.02 4.92 -30.82
C TRP A 661 -7.20 5.43 -32.00
N GLN A 662 -5.88 5.54 -31.84
CA GLN A 662 -4.99 5.96 -32.93
C GLN A 662 -4.84 4.86 -33.97
N LYS A 663 -4.77 3.59 -33.54
CA LYS A 663 -4.61 2.45 -34.46
C LYS A 663 -5.91 2.06 -35.17
N VAL A 664 -7.06 2.18 -34.51
CA VAL A 664 -8.39 1.91 -35.11
C VAL A 664 -8.63 2.74 -36.38
N ASP A 665 -8.04 3.93 -36.47
CA ASP A 665 -8.20 4.81 -37.63
C ASP A 665 -7.50 4.30 -38.90
N SER A 666 -6.44 3.51 -38.75
CA SER A 666 -5.58 3.05 -39.85
C SER A 666 -5.59 1.53 -40.06
N GLN A 667 -6.18 0.76 -39.14
CA GLN A 667 -6.13 -0.69 -39.16
C GLN A 667 -7.37 -1.32 -39.83
N ALA A 668 -7.18 -2.49 -40.45
CA ALA A 668 -8.27 -3.37 -40.85
C ALA A 668 -9.12 -3.81 -39.64
N PHE A 669 -10.41 -4.03 -39.89
CA PHE A 669 -11.38 -4.46 -38.90
C PHE A 669 -11.30 -5.98 -38.71
N TYR A 670 -11.19 -6.41 -37.47
CA TYR A 670 -11.18 -7.82 -37.07
C TYR A 670 -12.14 -8.00 -35.88
N PHE A 671 -12.98 -9.04 -35.90
CA PHE A 671 -13.84 -9.40 -34.78
C PHE A 671 -13.05 -10.02 -33.64
N SER A 672 -12.14 -10.95 -33.97
CA SER A 672 -11.32 -11.72 -33.03
C SER A 672 -9.92 -11.95 -33.59
N GLU A 673 -9.05 -12.55 -32.79
CA GLU A 673 -7.71 -12.94 -33.21
C GLU A 673 -7.72 -13.98 -34.34
N ASP A 674 -8.73 -14.85 -34.39
CA ASP A 674 -8.84 -15.89 -35.42
C ASP A 674 -9.05 -15.31 -36.84
N ASP A 675 -9.43 -14.02 -36.97
CA ASP A 675 -9.67 -13.39 -38.28
C ASP A 675 -8.38 -12.96 -39.01
N TYR A 676 -7.29 -12.75 -38.28
CA TYR A 676 -6.01 -12.33 -38.85
C TYR A 676 -4.89 -13.36 -38.66
N LEU A 677 -5.07 -14.31 -37.75
CA LEU A 677 -4.13 -15.39 -37.57
C LEU A 677 -4.28 -16.41 -38.72
N PRO A 678 -3.17 -17.01 -39.20
CA PRO A 678 -3.27 -18.08 -40.18
C PRO A 678 -4.06 -19.25 -39.58
N PRO A 679 -5.00 -19.86 -40.32
CA PRO A 679 -5.73 -21.01 -39.82
C PRO A 679 -4.72 -22.10 -39.46
N GLU A 680 -4.65 -22.45 -38.17
CA GLU A 680 -3.82 -23.55 -37.71
C GLU A 680 -4.21 -24.79 -38.53
N THR A 681 -3.22 -25.51 -39.09
CA THR A 681 -3.41 -26.67 -39.99
C THR A 681 -4.03 -27.89 -39.33
N ILE A 682 -4.76 -27.69 -38.23
CA ILE A 682 -5.66 -28.65 -37.62
C ILE A 682 -6.74 -28.93 -38.65
N LYS A 683 -6.62 -30.10 -39.32
CA LYS A 683 -7.68 -30.67 -40.15
C LYS A 683 -8.99 -30.55 -39.35
N PRO A 684 -9.94 -29.71 -39.77
CA PRO A 684 -11.20 -29.63 -39.03
C PRO A 684 -11.84 -31.02 -39.08
N PRO A 685 -12.34 -31.56 -37.95
CA PRO A 685 -13.25 -32.68 -38.02
C PRO A 685 -14.42 -32.23 -38.90
N SER A 686 -14.70 -33.00 -39.96
CA SER A 686 -15.70 -32.71 -40.98
C SER A 686 -17.03 -32.26 -40.34
N SER A 687 -17.32 -30.96 -40.41
CA SER A 687 -18.55 -30.37 -39.90
C SER A 687 -19.01 -29.30 -40.87
N ASP A 688 -20.30 -29.35 -41.19
CA ASP A 688 -20.97 -28.62 -42.25
C ASP A 688 -20.73 -27.11 -42.25
N LYS A 689 -20.62 -26.56 -43.46
CA LYS A 689 -20.44 -25.15 -43.77
C LYS A 689 -21.60 -24.31 -43.19
N MET A 690 -21.37 -23.69 -42.04
CA MET A 690 -22.24 -22.63 -41.53
C MET A 690 -21.71 -21.27 -42.02
N SER A 691 -22.52 -20.54 -42.80
CA SER A 691 -22.13 -19.26 -43.39
C SER A 691 -22.28 -18.10 -42.39
N ILE A 692 -21.39 -17.12 -42.51
CA ILE A 692 -21.14 -15.97 -41.62
C ILE A 692 -22.32 -14.97 -41.56
N ASN A 693 -23.39 -15.15 -42.33
CA ASN A 693 -24.54 -14.23 -42.33
C ASN A 693 -25.53 -14.42 -41.16
N THR A 694 -25.30 -15.34 -40.23
CA THR A 694 -26.31 -15.72 -39.21
C THR A 694 -26.04 -15.20 -37.78
N LEU A 695 -24.97 -14.41 -37.55
CA LEU A 695 -24.58 -13.98 -36.20
C LEU A 695 -25.11 -12.59 -35.75
N CYS A 696 -25.97 -11.94 -36.54
CA CYS A 696 -26.45 -10.58 -36.23
C CYS A 696 -27.92 -10.47 -35.75
N ASN A 697 -28.60 -11.55 -35.37
CA ASN A 697 -29.90 -11.46 -34.69
C ASN A 697 -30.23 -12.76 -33.92
N PRO A 698 -30.24 -12.76 -32.57
CA PRO A 698 -31.03 -13.71 -31.82
C PRO A 698 -32.43 -13.09 -31.62
N ASP A 699 -33.42 -13.60 -32.34
CA ASP A 699 -34.83 -13.38 -31.99
C ASP A 699 -35.12 -14.03 -30.61
N PRO A 700 -35.98 -13.43 -29.77
CA PRO A 700 -36.28 -13.97 -28.45
C PRO A 700 -37.19 -15.21 -28.60
N THR A 701 -36.61 -16.39 -28.44
CA THR A 701 -37.37 -17.62 -28.29
C THR A 701 -38.12 -17.63 -26.95
N LYS A 702 -39.41 -17.96 -27.05
CA LYS A 702 -40.37 -18.13 -25.95
C LYS A 702 -39.84 -19.11 -24.90
N PRO A 703 -40.15 -18.92 -23.60
CA PRO A 703 -39.80 -19.91 -22.59
C PRO A 703 -40.63 -21.18 -22.82
N GLU A 704 -39.92 -22.23 -23.23
CA GLU A 704 -40.42 -23.58 -23.28
C GLU A 704 -40.56 -24.12 -21.85
N ARG A 705 -41.73 -24.69 -21.60
CA ARG A 705 -42.22 -25.13 -20.29
C ARG A 705 -41.47 -26.40 -19.91
N PHE A 706 -40.62 -26.34 -18.89
CA PHE A 706 -40.02 -27.53 -18.29
C PHE A 706 -41.13 -28.43 -17.71
N GLN A 707 -41.20 -29.65 -18.25
CA GLN A 707 -41.89 -30.78 -17.62
C GLN A 707 -40.96 -31.34 -16.54
N THR A 708 -41.44 -31.40 -15.31
CA THR A 708 -40.82 -32.15 -14.23
C THR A 708 -41.19 -33.64 -14.33
N PRO A 709 -40.28 -34.57 -14.02
CA PRO A 709 -40.60 -35.99 -14.00
C PRO A 709 -41.35 -36.37 -12.71
N ASP A 710 -42.33 -37.26 -12.89
CA ASP A 710 -43.05 -37.96 -11.83
C ASP A 710 -42.11 -38.72 -10.89
N THR A 711 -42.30 -38.57 -9.58
CA THR A 711 -42.01 -39.64 -8.63
C THR A 711 -43.03 -39.59 -7.49
N THR A 712 -43.78 -40.67 -7.41
CA THR A 712 -44.77 -41.07 -6.41
C THR A 712 -44.09 -41.38 -5.06
N ILE A 713 -44.69 -40.97 -3.93
CA ILE A 713 -44.95 -41.75 -2.68
C ILE A 713 -45.12 -40.82 -1.44
N GLY A 714 -46.27 -40.97 -0.76
CA GLY A 714 -46.53 -40.78 0.70
C GLY A 714 -46.69 -39.35 1.23
N SER A 715 -47.91 -38.83 1.49
CA SER A 715 -48.70 -38.98 2.75
C SER A 715 -48.01 -38.31 3.97
N GLU A 716 -48.57 -37.37 4.75
CA GLU A 716 -49.93 -37.18 5.26
C GLU A 716 -50.15 -35.72 5.75
N GLU A 717 -51.44 -35.33 5.81
CA GLU A 717 -52.08 -34.38 6.76
C GLU A 717 -51.60 -32.91 6.84
N GLY A 718 -52.43 -31.88 6.77
CA GLY A 718 -53.89 -31.78 6.77
C GLY A 718 -54.30 -30.30 7.00
N PHE A 719 -55.57 -30.03 6.70
CA PHE A 719 -56.39 -28.89 7.15
C PHE A 719 -56.32 -27.52 6.43
N SER A 720 -57.32 -27.36 5.54
CA SER A 720 -58.35 -26.29 5.52
C SER A 720 -57.91 -24.83 5.28
N SER A 721 -58.62 -23.97 4.55
CA SER A 721 -59.84 -24.04 3.75
C SER A 721 -60.09 -22.63 3.16
N SER A 722 -60.91 -22.58 2.10
CA SER A 722 -61.89 -21.51 1.87
C SER A 722 -61.39 -20.11 1.44
N GLY A 723 -61.53 -19.84 0.14
CA GLY A 723 -61.48 -18.48 -0.39
C GLY A 723 -62.76 -17.66 -0.19
N ARG A 724 -62.67 -16.35 -0.48
CA ARG A 724 -63.62 -15.60 -1.34
C ARG A 724 -63.12 -14.16 -1.60
N PRO A 725 -63.55 -13.55 -2.72
CA PRO A 725 -63.14 -12.22 -3.18
C PRO A 725 -64.12 -11.12 -2.70
N ARG A 726 -63.67 -9.87 -2.55
CA ARG A 726 -64.60 -8.73 -2.46
C ARG A 726 -64.04 -7.45 -3.08
N ARG A 727 -64.96 -6.78 -3.78
CA ARG A 727 -64.81 -5.62 -4.68
C ARG A 727 -64.45 -4.32 -3.98
N GLN A 728 -63.82 -3.46 -4.78
CA GLN A 728 -63.93 -1.99 -4.91
C GLN A 728 -64.84 -1.21 -3.96
N ALA A 729 -64.35 -0.06 -3.48
CA ALA A 729 -65.10 1.20 -3.45
C ALA A 729 -64.15 2.40 -3.31
N ALA A 730 -64.47 3.47 -4.03
CA ALA A 730 -63.80 4.76 -4.06
C ALA A 730 -64.19 5.65 -2.87
N SER A 731 -63.34 6.63 -2.54
CA SER A 731 -63.79 7.89 -1.94
C SER A 731 -62.89 9.04 -2.38
N ALA A 732 -63.49 9.94 -3.15
CA ALA A 732 -62.96 11.20 -3.61
C ALA A 732 -62.80 12.20 -2.45
N THR A 733 -61.82 13.10 -2.55
CA THR A 733 -62.01 14.49 -2.11
C THR A 733 -61.15 15.43 -2.96
N ARG A 734 -61.84 16.34 -3.67
CA ARG A 734 -61.29 17.49 -4.40
C ARG A 734 -60.90 18.59 -3.41
N SER A 735 -59.83 19.34 -3.71
CA SER A 735 -59.82 20.80 -3.50
C SER A 735 -58.74 21.51 -4.34
N TYR A 736 -59.24 22.24 -5.34
CA TYR A 736 -58.77 23.50 -5.97
C TYR A 736 -57.41 23.62 -6.68
N LYS A 737 -57.54 23.82 -8.00
CA LYS A 737 -56.65 24.52 -8.96
C LYS A 737 -56.63 26.03 -8.67
N ILE A 738 -55.47 26.68 -8.88
CA ILE A 738 -55.32 27.93 -9.67
C ILE A 738 -53.98 27.84 -10.47
N PRO A 739 -53.91 28.33 -11.73
CA PRO A 739 -52.91 27.93 -12.73
C PRO A 739 -51.86 29.00 -13.05
N THR A 740 -50.65 28.57 -13.44
CA THR A 740 -49.77 29.32 -14.38
C THR A 740 -48.89 28.33 -15.15
N GLU A 741 -49.22 28.16 -16.42
CA GLU A 741 -48.36 27.99 -17.62
C GLU A 741 -46.88 27.59 -17.42
N SER A 742 -46.47 26.47 -18.03
CA SER A 742 -45.38 26.44 -19.03
C SER A 742 -45.21 25.02 -19.57
N ASP A 743 -45.20 24.93 -20.90
CA ASP A 743 -45.17 23.74 -21.75
C ASP A 743 -43.91 22.86 -21.57
N GLU A 744 -44.10 21.53 -21.58
CA GLU A 744 -43.19 20.60 -22.29
C GLU A 744 -44.03 19.46 -22.89
N GLU A 745 -43.95 19.38 -24.22
CA GLU A 745 -44.66 18.46 -25.10
C GLU A 745 -44.17 17.02 -24.93
N ALA A 746 -45.13 16.09 -24.80
CA ALA A 746 -44.91 14.66 -24.97
C ALA A 746 -45.02 14.32 -26.46
N ILE A 747 -43.94 13.81 -27.06
CA ILE A 747 -43.96 13.25 -28.41
C ILE A 747 -44.12 11.73 -28.27
N GLU A 748 -45.30 11.24 -28.65
CA GLU A 748 -45.62 9.84 -28.90
C GLU A 748 -44.94 9.37 -30.20
N GLU A 749 -44.03 8.40 -30.11
CA GLU A 749 -43.48 7.70 -31.27
C GLU A 749 -44.54 6.74 -31.82
N THR A 750 -45.15 7.15 -32.93
CA THR A 750 -46.14 6.39 -33.70
C THR A 750 -45.42 5.41 -34.63
N GLU A 751 -45.31 4.15 -34.24
CA GLU A 751 -44.90 3.06 -35.13
C GLU A 751 -46.07 2.66 -36.05
N HIS A 752 -46.05 3.11 -37.31
CA HIS A 752 -46.91 2.59 -38.36
C HIS A 752 -46.33 1.30 -38.95
N SER A 753 -46.85 0.17 -38.49
CA SER A 753 -46.84 -1.08 -39.25
C SER A 753 -48.28 -1.44 -39.63
N LEU A 754 -48.61 -1.31 -40.92
CA LEU A 754 -49.88 -1.75 -41.48
C LEU A 754 -49.85 -3.26 -41.80
N PRO A 755 -50.92 -4.01 -41.51
CA PRO A 755 -51.00 -5.42 -41.82
C PRO A 755 -51.52 -5.68 -43.23
N VAL A 756 -50.98 -6.75 -43.83
CA VAL A 756 -51.46 -7.38 -45.05
C VAL A 756 -52.82 -8.03 -44.81
N ALA A 757 -53.81 -7.72 -45.66
CA ALA A 757 -55.03 -8.50 -45.80
C ALA A 757 -55.17 -9.01 -47.25
N VAL A 758 -55.34 -10.33 -47.36
CA VAL A 758 -55.52 -11.11 -48.59
C VAL A 758 -56.96 -11.02 -49.10
N LYS A 759 -57.10 -11.01 -50.44
CA LYS A 759 -58.25 -11.37 -51.33
C LYS A 759 -58.51 -10.21 -52.31
N SER A 760 -58.70 -10.38 -53.61
CA SER A 760 -58.87 -11.57 -54.45
C SER A 760 -58.90 -11.11 -55.91
N ARG A 761 -58.47 -12.00 -56.81
CA ARG A 761 -58.96 -12.20 -58.19
C ARG A 761 -59.16 -10.96 -59.10
N GLY A 762 -58.38 -10.94 -60.17
CA GLY A 762 -58.99 -11.08 -61.50
C GLY A 762 -58.52 -10.13 -62.60
N LYS A 763 -57.75 -10.71 -63.53
CA LYS A 763 -57.73 -10.49 -64.99
C LYS A 763 -57.11 -9.18 -65.55
N GLY A 764 -56.14 -9.38 -66.44
CA GLY A 764 -55.82 -8.46 -67.54
C GLY A 764 -54.32 -8.32 -67.80
N LYS A 765 -53.63 -9.39 -68.24
CA LYS A 765 -53.02 -9.46 -69.59
C LYS A 765 -52.46 -8.14 -70.13
N GLY A 766 -51.13 -8.01 -70.12
CA GLY A 766 -50.39 -7.05 -70.94
C GLY A 766 -48.88 -7.31 -70.85
N LYS A 767 -48.33 -7.98 -71.86
CA LYS A 767 -46.88 -8.20 -72.05
C LYS A 767 -46.19 -6.87 -72.40
N SER A 768 -45.11 -6.52 -71.71
CA SER A 768 -43.93 -5.92 -72.36
C SER A 768 -42.66 -6.02 -71.49
N ASN A 769 -41.66 -6.63 -72.11
CA ASN A 769 -40.21 -6.46 -72.04
C ASN A 769 -39.44 -6.49 -70.70
N ILE A 770 -38.72 -7.60 -70.59
CA ILE A 770 -37.47 -7.82 -69.87
C ILE A 770 -36.49 -6.66 -70.10
N THR A 771 -36.01 -6.07 -69.01
CA THR A 771 -34.69 -5.42 -68.98
C THR A 771 -34.01 -5.86 -67.69
N GLU A 772 -32.98 -6.67 -67.89
CA GLU A 772 -32.08 -7.28 -66.92
C GLU A 772 -31.39 -6.16 -66.12
N ARG A 773 -31.74 -6.02 -64.83
CA ARG A 773 -31.09 -5.09 -63.91
C ARG A 773 -29.98 -5.85 -63.19
N SER A 774 -28.74 -5.56 -63.54
CA SER A 774 -27.52 -6.09 -62.91
C SER A 774 -27.55 -5.92 -61.38
N PRO A 775 -26.99 -6.88 -60.61
CA PRO A 775 -26.93 -6.79 -59.16
C PRO A 775 -26.12 -5.56 -58.74
N ALA A 776 -26.73 -4.71 -57.90
CA ALA A 776 -26.10 -3.53 -57.34
C ALA A 776 -24.79 -3.92 -56.64
N PHE A 777 -23.69 -3.40 -57.17
CA PHE A 777 -22.34 -3.52 -56.60
C PHE A 777 -22.38 -2.93 -55.19
N GLN A 778 -22.40 -3.78 -54.16
CA GLN A 778 -22.25 -3.33 -52.78
C GLN A 778 -20.82 -2.81 -52.64
N SER A 779 -20.68 -1.49 -52.58
CA SER A 779 -19.41 -0.84 -52.29
C SER A 779 -18.82 -1.46 -51.02
N GLU A 780 -17.63 -2.03 -51.15
CA GLU A 780 -16.87 -2.63 -50.05
C GLU A 780 -16.82 -1.61 -48.90
N SER A 781 -17.50 -1.92 -47.78
CA SER A 781 -17.53 -1.04 -46.63
C SER A 781 -16.11 -0.81 -46.14
N THR A 782 -15.69 0.46 -46.03
CA THR A 782 -14.36 0.80 -45.52
C THR A 782 -14.17 0.19 -44.13
N SER A 783 -12.93 -0.20 -43.78
CA SER A 783 -12.62 -0.75 -42.45
C SER A 783 -13.10 0.19 -41.31
N LEU A 784 -12.93 1.49 -41.50
CA LEU A 784 -13.38 2.52 -40.56
C LEU A 784 -14.90 2.53 -40.37
N HIS A 785 -15.66 2.25 -41.44
CA HIS A 785 -17.11 2.10 -41.37
C HIS A 785 -17.51 0.90 -40.53
N LEU A 786 -16.85 -0.24 -40.71
CA LEU A 786 -17.08 -1.46 -39.90
C LEU A 786 -16.78 -1.21 -38.42
N TRP A 787 -15.64 -0.58 -38.10
CA TRP A 787 -15.32 -0.16 -36.73
C TRP A 787 -16.41 0.74 -36.14
N THR A 788 -16.81 1.78 -36.86
CA THR A 788 -17.82 2.74 -36.43
C THR A 788 -19.17 2.08 -36.18
N LYS A 789 -19.57 1.15 -37.06
CA LYS A 789 -20.80 0.36 -36.94
C LYS A 789 -20.77 -0.54 -35.70
N HIS A 790 -19.74 -1.39 -35.56
CA HIS A 790 -19.70 -2.38 -34.48
C HIS A 790 -19.43 -1.78 -33.10
N LEU A 791 -18.59 -0.74 -33.00
CA LEU A 791 -18.43 0.02 -31.75
C LEU A 791 -19.73 0.76 -31.38
N GLY A 792 -20.46 1.27 -32.37
CA GLY A 792 -21.80 1.84 -32.19
C GLY A 792 -22.81 0.85 -31.61
N LEU A 793 -22.80 -0.39 -32.10
CA LEU A 793 -23.64 -1.47 -31.56
C LEU A 793 -23.24 -1.85 -30.14
N LEU A 794 -21.93 -1.97 -29.87
CA LEU A 794 -21.42 -2.26 -28.52
C LEU A 794 -21.80 -1.18 -27.51
N LEU A 795 -21.73 0.11 -27.88
CA LEU A 795 -22.19 1.20 -27.01
C LEU A 795 -23.68 1.09 -26.68
N LYS A 796 -24.53 0.78 -27.67
CA LYS A 796 -25.98 0.59 -27.45
C LYS A 796 -26.27 -0.59 -26.53
N GLU A 797 -25.51 -1.68 -26.68
CA GLU A 797 -25.62 -2.87 -25.81
C GLU A 797 -25.27 -2.52 -24.35
N GLU A 798 -24.14 -1.84 -24.11
CA GLU A 798 -23.73 -1.42 -22.77
C GLU A 798 -24.68 -0.38 -22.16
N GLU A 799 -25.25 0.53 -22.97
CA GLU A 799 -26.30 1.45 -22.51
C GLU A 799 -27.58 0.72 -22.12
N LYS A 800 -27.94 -0.36 -22.84
CA LYS A 800 -29.08 -1.22 -22.47
C LYS A 800 -28.83 -1.91 -21.14
N LYS A 801 -27.65 -2.51 -20.93
CA LYS A 801 -27.26 -3.15 -19.65
C LYS A 801 -27.26 -2.16 -18.49
N TRP A 802 -26.70 -0.96 -18.69
CA TRP A 802 -26.71 0.09 -17.67
C TRP A 802 -28.13 0.57 -17.33
N LYS A 803 -29.00 0.80 -18.32
CA LYS A 803 -30.41 1.17 -18.11
C LYS A 803 -31.17 0.09 -17.34
N GLU A 804 -30.96 -1.17 -17.68
CA GLU A 804 -31.57 -2.30 -16.99
C GLU A 804 -31.12 -2.38 -15.52
N ARG A 805 -29.81 -2.23 -15.25
CA ARG A 805 -29.30 -2.18 -13.87
C ARG A 805 -29.85 -1.01 -13.10
N LYS A 806 -29.92 0.18 -13.71
CA LYS A 806 -30.55 1.36 -13.10
C LYS A 806 -32.01 1.08 -12.73
N ARG A 807 -32.76 0.43 -13.63
CA ARG A 807 -34.15 0.01 -13.38
C ARG A 807 -34.26 -1.01 -12.24
N LEU A 808 -33.33 -1.95 -12.13
CA LEU A 808 -33.29 -2.93 -11.02
C LEU A 808 -32.97 -2.25 -9.69
N ALA A 809 -31.99 -1.34 -9.66
CA ALA A 809 -31.64 -0.58 -8.46
C ALA A 809 -32.78 0.35 -7.99
N GLU A 810 -33.59 0.89 -8.92
CA GLU A 810 -34.77 1.70 -8.58
C GLU A 810 -35.93 0.85 -8.02
N ARG A 811 -36.03 -0.43 -8.41
CA ARG A 811 -37.06 -1.36 -7.90
C ARG A 811 -36.76 -1.88 -6.49
N ASP A 812 -35.51 -1.83 -6.05
CA ASP A 812 -35.10 -2.37 -4.75
C ASP A 812 -35.40 -1.35 -3.63
N HIS A 813 -36.67 -1.24 -3.23
CA HIS A 813 -37.19 -0.19 -2.33
C HIS A 813 -36.71 -0.31 -0.87
N GLY A 814 -35.90 -1.32 -0.53
CA GLY A 814 -35.40 -1.57 0.82
C GLY A 814 -34.02 -0.99 1.13
N ARG A 815 -33.24 -0.57 0.12
CA ARG A 815 -31.89 0.01 0.30
C ARG A 815 -31.89 1.49 -0.10
N SER A 816 -31.03 2.28 0.54
CA SER A 816 -30.80 3.68 0.17
C SER A 816 -30.50 3.79 -1.32
N LYS A 817 -31.23 4.64 -2.05
CA LYS A 817 -31.13 4.84 -3.52
C LYS A 817 -29.68 4.89 -4.00
N GLU A 818 -29.15 3.76 -4.45
CA GLU A 818 -27.78 3.65 -4.94
C GLU A 818 -27.70 4.31 -6.32
N ARG A 819 -26.80 5.28 -6.48
CA ARG A 819 -26.61 5.95 -7.77
C ARG A 819 -25.77 5.06 -8.69
N VAL A 820 -26.41 4.49 -9.71
CA VAL A 820 -25.72 3.71 -10.75
C VAL A 820 -25.09 4.65 -11.78
N PHE A 821 -23.76 4.83 -11.73
CA PHE A 821 -23.02 5.64 -12.70
C PHE A 821 -22.71 4.87 -14.00
N LYS A 822 -22.52 5.59 -15.12
CA LYS A 822 -21.98 5.01 -16.36
C LYS A 822 -20.52 4.60 -16.15
N THR A 823 -20.09 3.49 -16.74
CA THR A 823 -18.70 3.02 -16.65
C THR A 823 -17.72 3.93 -17.40
N ASP A 824 -16.43 3.84 -17.07
CA ASP A 824 -15.38 4.59 -17.78
C ASP A 824 -15.30 4.20 -19.26
N PHE A 825 -15.52 2.91 -19.54
CA PHE A 825 -15.65 2.41 -20.91
C PHE A 825 -16.74 3.16 -21.69
N MET A 826 -17.97 3.23 -21.17
CA MET A 826 -19.09 3.88 -21.86
C MET A 826 -18.83 5.36 -22.11
N ARG A 827 -18.28 6.07 -21.11
CA ARG A 827 -17.95 7.50 -21.23
C ARG A 827 -16.90 7.74 -22.32
N SER A 828 -15.83 6.95 -22.31
CA SER A 828 -14.76 7.01 -23.30
C SER A 828 -15.26 6.67 -24.71
N LEU A 829 -16.00 5.56 -24.85
CA LEU A 829 -16.53 5.08 -26.12
C LEU A 829 -17.53 6.07 -26.74
N ALA A 830 -18.45 6.63 -25.95
CA ALA A 830 -19.43 7.60 -26.43
C ALA A 830 -18.78 8.86 -27.00
N SER A 831 -17.72 9.37 -26.35
CA SER A 831 -16.96 10.51 -26.85
C SER A 831 -16.21 10.18 -28.15
N ARG A 832 -15.61 8.99 -28.23
CA ARG A 832 -14.76 8.59 -29.37
C ARG A 832 -15.55 8.18 -30.61
N ILE A 833 -16.72 7.55 -30.46
CA ILE A 833 -17.58 7.16 -31.60
C ILE A 833 -18.06 8.38 -32.39
N VAL A 834 -18.32 9.51 -31.73
CA VAL A 834 -18.72 10.75 -32.43
C VAL A 834 -17.59 11.21 -33.35
N ALA A 835 -16.35 11.19 -32.87
CA ALA A 835 -15.18 11.52 -33.66
C ALA A 835 -14.95 10.51 -34.81
N LEU A 836 -15.13 9.20 -34.56
CA LEU A 836 -15.03 8.16 -35.60
C LEU A 836 -16.07 8.37 -36.71
N ARG A 837 -17.33 8.65 -36.37
CA ARG A 837 -18.39 8.94 -37.35
C ARG A 837 -18.11 10.18 -38.19
N GLN A 838 -17.53 11.22 -37.60
CA GLN A 838 -17.14 12.42 -38.35
C GLN A 838 -16.05 12.11 -39.37
N ARG A 839 -15.08 11.29 -38.99
CA ARG A 839 -14.00 10.84 -39.88
C ARG A 839 -14.49 9.87 -40.96
N ASP A 840 -15.37 8.92 -40.62
CA ASP A 840 -15.99 7.98 -41.57
C ASP A 840 -16.80 8.70 -42.66
N ARG A 841 -17.56 9.73 -42.27
CA ARG A 841 -18.28 10.61 -43.23
C ARG A 841 -17.34 11.42 -44.12
N ALA A 842 -16.19 11.85 -43.59
CA ALA A 842 -15.20 12.58 -44.38
C ALA A 842 -14.44 11.67 -45.35
N SER A 843 -14.28 10.37 -45.03
CA SER A 843 -13.64 9.39 -45.91
C SER A 843 -14.56 8.79 -46.97
N THR A 844 -15.88 8.83 -46.75
CA THR A 844 -16.84 8.35 -47.74
C THR A 844 -16.95 9.39 -48.85
N PRO A 845 -16.54 9.09 -50.10
CA PRO A 845 -16.67 10.03 -51.19
C PRO A 845 -18.15 10.37 -51.34
N ILE A 846 -18.49 11.65 -51.18
CA ILE A 846 -19.82 12.12 -51.53
C ILE A 846 -19.94 11.89 -53.03
N PRO A 847 -20.87 11.06 -53.52
CA PRO A 847 -21.07 10.92 -54.95
C PRO A 847 -21.34 12.32 -55.48
N VAL A 848 -20.46 12.80 -56.36
CA VAL A 848 -20.68 14.03 -57.11
C VAL A 848 -21.88 13.75 -57.98
N ILE A 849 -23.06 14.15 -57.48
CA ILE A 849 -24.24 14.27 -58.32
C ILE A 849 -23.86 15.40 -59.27
N GLU A 850 -23.57 15.06 -60.53
CA GLU A 850 -23.47 16.06 -61.60
C GLU A 850 -24.80 16.80 -61.62
N ASP A 851 -24.74 18.05 -61.17
CA ASP A 851 -25.84 18.98 -61.02
C ASP A 851 -26.24 19.44 -62.43
N ASP A 852 -27.13 18.67 -63.06
CA ASP A 852 -27.73 19.04 -64.33
C ASP A 852 -29.04 19.78 -64.06
N SER A 853 -29.01 21.08 -64.40
CA SER A 853 -30.15 21.95 -64.68
C SER A 853 -30.90 22.61 -63.52
N ASP A 854 -30.72 23.95 -63.46
CA ASP A 854 -31.69 25.02 -63.21
C ASP A 854 -32.95 24.67 -62.40
N ASP A 855 -33.06 25.23 -61.19
CA ASP A 855 -34.21 26.08 -60.89
C ASP A 855 -33.99 26.98 -59.65
N GLU A 856 -34.32 28.23 -59.88
CA GLU A 856 -34.33 29.40 -59.01
C GLU A 856 -35.18 29.17 -57.74
N TYR A 857 -34.57 29.22 -56.54
CA TYR A 857 -35.34 29.29 -55.29
C TYR A 857 -34.81 30.30 -54.27
N VAL A 858 -35.77 31.10 -53.80
CA VAL A 858 -35.68 32.35 -53.05
C VAL A 858 -35.16 32.16 -51.62
N GLN A 859 -34.19 32.98 -51.22
CA GLN A 859 -33.67 33.08 -49.85
C GLN A 859 -34.71 33.67 -48.87
N ARG A 860 -35.00 32.95 -47.77
CA ARG A 860 -35.58 33.53 -46.54
C ARG A 860 -34.48 33.73 -45.50
N PRO A 861 -34.36 34.92 -44.87
CA PRO A 861 -33.32 35.16 -43.85
C PRO A 861 -33.72 34.61 -42.48
N ALA A 862 -32.78 33.92 -41.83
CA ALA A 862 -32.92 33.33 -40.51
C ALA A 862 -32.82 34.38 -39.38
N ALA A 863 -33.68 34.22 -38.38
CA ALA A 863 -33.73 35.03 -37.17
C ALA A 863 -32.45 34.86 -36.33
N ARG A 864 -31.86 36.00 -35.96
CA ARG A 864 -30.56 36.13 -35.29
C ARG A 864 -30.77 36.20 -33.77
N THR A 865 -30.51 35.09 -33.06
CA THR A 865 -30.57 35.05 -31.59
C THR A 865 -29.32 35.72 -30.98
N LYS A 866 -29.53 36.88 -30.35
CA LYS A 866 -28.49 37.64 -29.62
C LYS A 866 -28.05 36.89 -28.36
N ARG A 867 -26.79 36.42 -28.32
CA ARG A 867 -26.13 35.96 -27.09
C ARG A 867 -25.28 37.11 -26.52
N LYS A 868 -25.56 37.47 -25.26
CA LYS A 868 -24.85 38.51 -24.48
C LYS A 868 -23.38 38.13 -24.27
N LEU A 869 -22.47 38.97 -24.75
CA LEU A 869 -21.07 39.00 -24.32
C LEU A 869 -20.99 39.69 -22.94
N HIS A 870 -20.41 39.02 -21.95
CA HIS A 870 -20.02 39.65 -20.68
C HIS A 870 -18.52 39.99 -20.74
N ASN A 871 -18.23 41.25 -20.45
CA ASN A 871 -16.90 41.84 -20.30
C ASN A 871 -16.01 41.06 -19.31
N SER A 872 -14.77 40.77 -19.69
CA SER A 872 -13.63 40.65 -18.77
C SER A 872 -12.49 41.54 -19.28
N ARG A 873 -12.57 42.80 -18.86
CA ARG A 873 -11.44 43.73 -18.76
C ARG A 873 -10.61 43.24 -17.57
N TRP A 874 -9.29 43.17 -17.69
CA TRP A 874 -8.26 43.49 -16.66
C TRP A 874 -6.90 43.30 -17.36
N SER A 875 -6.23 44.43 -17.55
CA SER A 875 -4.91 44.59 -18.14
C SER A 875 -3.84 44.66 -17.05
N ASP A 876 -2.70 44.07 -17.34
CA ASP A 876 -1.32 44.44 -16.96
C ASP A 876 -1.04 44.95 -15.54
N GLN A 877 -0.24 44.15 -14.81
CA GLN A 877 0.90 44.70 -14.07
C GLN A 877 1.98 43.62 -13.87
N ASP A 878 2.94 43.61 -14.79
CA ASP A 878 4.26 43.04 -14.58
C ASP A 878 4.98 43.78 -13.45
N ARG A 879 5.40 43.04 -12.42
CA ARG A 879 6.38 43.50 -11.42
C ARG A 879 7.56 42.55 -11.40
N THR A 880 8.62 42.95 -12.09
CA THR A 880 9.98 42.47 -11.87
C THR A 880 10.60 43.21 -10.67
N PRO A 881 11.31 42.54 -9.74
CA PRO A 881 12.12 43.24 -8.77
C PRO A 881 13.53 43.49 -9.32
N LYS A 882 13.88 44.76 -9.51
CA LYS A 882 15.24 45.23 -9.73
C LYS A 882 16.13 44.89 -8.53
N ARG A 883 17.22 44.18 -8.82
CA ARG A 883 18.32 43.88 -7.91
C ARG A 883 19.23 45.11 -7.82
N PHE A 884 19.34 45.72 -6.64
CA PHE A 884 20.34 46.75 -6.36
C PHE A 884 21.74 46.12 -6.33
N LYS A 885 22.64 46.64 -7.17
CA LYS A 885 24.09 46.59 -6.94
C LYS A 885 24.44 47.70 -5.96
N ALA A 886 25.09 47.35 -4.85
CA ALA A 886 25.89 48.28 -4.08
C ALA A 886 27.37 47.94 -4.36
N GLY A 887 28.12 48.94 -4.76
CA GLY A 887 29.57 48.90 -4.88
C GLY A 887 30.25 49.04 -3.53
N SER A 888 31.54 48.71 -3.57
CA SER A 888 32.59 48.95 -2.60
C SER A 888 32.67 50.40 -2.10
N GLU A 889 32.81 50.55 -0.79
CA GLU A 889 33.98 51.14 -0.11
C GLU A 889 34.18 50.40 1.22
#